data_AF-A0A352CSQ7-F1
#
_entry.id   AF-A0A352CSQ7-F1
#
_cell.length_a   1.000
_cell.length_b   1.000
_cell.length_c   1.000
_cell.angle_alpha   90.00
_cell.angle_beta   90.00
_cell.angle_gamma   90.00
#
_symmetry.space_group_name_H-M   'P 1'
#
loop_
_entity.id
_entity.type
_entity.pdbx_description
1 polymer ?
#
loop_
_entity_poly.entity_id
_entity_poly.type
_entity_poly.pdbx_seq_one_letter_code
_entity_poly.pdbx_strand_id
1 'polypeptide(L)'
;MEMHYPVKAISSGNGRLPSEKRLPETRRILQSGRKTPGMLRRNRRRMPFAAEVIDFLYIGRRNERKEKMKGKRNKRLSVFLGALLCLVMVIGLFPTGVLADGGSSAEEPVIVASQEETEDKTEEGTEPATAPTITPTAAPSEGTEEPSAEPATTNIPEDETDKKSQENSLNEASPKKAPANPNQNSAVKGNSAENPVTTTEELAAAVSAAKTGDTIYLGKGHFTLYNQKAEATNKNLTFIGTGTDSTYWGIGAKTPDPNHFGTEFNGDYSFDSRYNADGKGNLTDTTIKWQNMTLQSGGSKINYLGFIGIGHTVVENCVVNGGTNYWGYQDSVFRNTTFNNTSDYVMWTNTGIAYTFDGCVFNVGGKTLNVYRDSTSSYGSVLTVNFNNCTVNSTKPNKSVLNIKDQGDNPAKWDFVINITGNTKVSGLNANSRTCSRLFQVYNDQNTGTVKHYATVNINGTTVWKDGERAVDHNFDGITGGSYSDGADGAGSAQYTDGYKDNAFDTSASEWFTNADGSSYRTITKTCKYCGYTETSKEEKSADPKQWEYSKSKTATNLDKDYQSDVSLTLPSAEQQLTTEICFVLDGSSYSKTSESALKLLSSLKDAVAESGAKVQVDIVGFKRIAYDDGSYDLATQYDEIARAFQQKHSGGTNMHAGLLLAKEVLARDTSIPDSRKYMILVSDGDTYLYCKNGDYTTPYSRSFIPVANAGGTAYGGFYDESWYYPSAPYGTNVGRPKTNDVTAWDSYLKDVADRNAESNGDSYEYVWNYYDHNWQSMTPDQVSADGFKTMPTGNAPTGKNTRQASNMDMAYLYAASTYSELAQKYNCCALQAQSLNTADGGKSAFMGYLNNVGNGGTVDFRTIQNEIVYYLDAGSTVEDYMGYSDGNYNFDLDDPKSMVIAVKGADGNQKTYDAVKIGENKYGFKPVADSGKDTAYSYIVEYFPGDQQETEHLVWIINVPVTNFEHVSLNYKVKLINPKTKPGNYGQYDANGSQNYDGLYTNGKAVLNPIDSKGQAGAPEEFAKPTVSYTVPASIIYTDGVENEEVFADQKYEAELGQKTPAFEGMPTRDGYTFKGWSPSVAETVTENVQYTAVWEKKAENSEVNPTPTDAVKPVSPTPTVSGKPVPPTKVAVPVTTVSSAKATRTAPKTGDTNNLVLWLILLIAAAAGISGIVVYGRKRKHTR
;
A
#
# COMPACT_ATOMS: atom_id res chain seq x y z
N MET A 1 -62.93 20.30 33.46
CA MET A 1 -64.17 19.93 34.16
C MET A 1 -63.99 18.53 34.76
N GLU A 2 -64.93 18.04 35.57
CA GLU A 2 -64.85 16.81 36.38
C GLU A 2 -64.37 15.55 35.62
N MET A 3 -63.47 14.71 36.18
CA MET A 3 -63.72 13.64 37.19
C MET A 3 -64.73 12.58 36.69
N HIS A 4 -64.44 11.27 36.69
CA HIS A 4 -64.07 10.50 37.89
C HIS A 4 -63.24 9.19 37.67
N TYR A 5 -62.56 8.79 38.76
CA TYR A 5 -62.02 7.47 39.18
C TYR A 5 -63.16 6.41 39.43
N PRO A 6 -63.01 5.23 40.11
CA PRO A 6 -61.88 4.54 40.81
C PRO A 6 -61.68 3.03 40.37
N VAL A 7 -60.96 2.07 41.01
CA VAL A 7 -60.97 1.54 42.42
C VAL A 7 -59.76 0.63 42.78
N LYS A 8 -59.04 0.98 43.88
CA LYS A 8 -58.32 0.18 44.92
C LYS A 8 -57.23 -0.85 44.50
N ALA A 9 -56.24 -1.19 45.35
CA ALA A 9 -56.15 -1.14 46.83
C ALA A 9 -54.67 -0.93 47.32
N ILE A 10 -54.28 -0.87 48.62
CA ILE A 10 -55.02 -1.06 49.90
C ILE A 10 -54.59 -0.11 51.06
N SER A 11 -53.88 -0.59 52.09
CA SER A 11 -53.56 0.01 53.42
C SER A 11 -52.08 -0.23 53.79
N SER A 12 -51.38 0.48 54.69
CA SER A 12 -51.55 1.68 55.56
C SER A 12 -50.17 1.97 56.24
N GLY A 13 -49.90 3.01 57.05
CA GLY A 13 -50.62 4.23 57.48
C GLY A 13 -50.05 4.79 58.81
N ASN A 14 -50.52 5.99 59.23
CA ASN A 14 -50.23 6.71 60.50
C ASN A 14 -48.80 7.27 60.75
N GLY A 15 -48.71 8.58 61.06
CA GLY A 15 -47.45 9.28 61.39
C GLY A 15 -47.61 10.40 62.44
N ARG A 16 -46.62 11.30 62.58
CA ARG A 16 -46.70 12.52 63.41
C ARG A 16 -45.64 13.58 63.04
N LEU A 17 -45.92 14.83 63.41
CA LEU A 17 -45.07 16.04 63.36
C LEU A 17 -44.21 16.18 64.66
N PRO A 18 -43.33 17.20 64.83
CA PRO A 18 -42.40 17.89 63.90
C PRO A 18 -40.99 18.14 64.53
N SER A 19 -40.06 18.77 63.81
CA SER A 19 -39.21 19.84 64.40
C SER A 19 -38.47 20.72 63.37
N GLU A 20 -38.56 22.04 63.52
CA GLU A 20 -37.61 23.02 62.98
C GLU A 20 -36.68 23.51 64.11
N LYS A 21 -35.51 24.08 63.76
CA LYS A 21 -35.05 25.40 64.28
C LYS A 21 -33.68 25.86 63.72
N ARG A 22 -33.69 27.05 63.11
CA ARG A 22 -32.69 28.18 63.16
C ARG A 22 -31.22 27.88 62.77
N LEU A 23 -30.62 28.55 61.77
CA LEU A 23 -30.17 29.98 61.72
C LEU A 23 -29.36 30.44 62.95
N PRO A 24 -28.32 31.32 62.84
CA PRO A 24 -27.94 32.15 61.68
C PRO A 24 -26.40 32.33 61.40
N GLU A 25 -26.10 33.17 60.39
CA GLU A 25 -25.05 34.21 60.33
C GLU A 25 -23.52 33.97 60.53
N THR A 26 -22.79 34.14 59.41
CA THR A 26 -21.71 35.13 59.11
C THR A 26 -20.44 35.37 59.99
N ARG A 27 -19.41 35.84 59.27
CA ARG A 27 -18.26 36.73 59.63
C ARG A 27 -16.87 36.15 59.92
N ARG A 28 -15.98 36.45 58.96
CA ARG A 28 -14.62 37.04 59.06
C ARG A 28 -13.55 36.42 59.98
N ILE A 29 -12.45 36.01 59.31
CA ILE A 29 -11.05 36.48 59.51
C ILE A 29 -10.60 36.79 60.95
N LEU A 30 -9.67 35.99 61.50
CA LEU A 30 -8.33 36.48 61.90
C LEU A 30 -7.31 35.36 62.25
N GLN A 31 -6.06 35.78 62.46
CA GLN A 31 -4.82 34.98 62.39
C GLN A 31 -4.37 34.32 63.71
N SER A 32 -3.31 33.51 63.59
CA SER A 32 -2.28 33.12 64.59
C SER A 32 -2.39 31.70 65.21
N GLY A 33 -1.28 30.99 65.46
CA GLY A 33 0.09 31.25 64.99
C GLY A 33 1.21 30.39 65.64
N ARG A 34 2.31 30.18 64.89
CA ARG A 34 3.65 29.68 65.30
C ARG A 34 3.78 28.31 66.00
N LYS A 35 4.67 27.46 65.44
CA LYS A 35 5.99 27.19 66.04
C LYS A 35 7.01 26.56 65.07
N THR A 36 8.19 27.16 64.99
CA THR A 36 9.48 26.65 64.49
C THR A 36 10.22 25.90 65.64
N PRO A 37 11.32 25.11 65.43
CA PRO A 37 12.49 25.36 64.56
C PRO A 37 13.04 24.14 63.76
N GLY A 38 14.07 24.24 62.90
CA GLY A 38 14.75 25.43 62.34
C GLY A 38 16.21 25.19 61.89
N MET A 39 16.73 26.09 61.02
CA MET A 39 18.14 26.22 60.57
C MET A 39 18.70 25.09 59.65
N LEU A 40 19.52 25.33 58.60
CA LEU A 40 20.24 26.54 58.12
C LEU A 40 20.20 26.73 56.58
N ARG A 41 20.22 28.01 56.17
CA ARG A 41 20.95 28.67 55.05
C ARG A 41 22.00 27.82 54.27
N ARG A 42 22.31 28.08 52.98
CA ARG A 42 22.22 29.32 52.16
C ARG A 42 22.53 29.05 50.66
N ASN A 43 22.07 29.94 49.76
CA ASN A 43 22.66 30.29 48.44
C ASN A 43 22.78 29.17 47.37
N ARG A 44 22.86 29.41 46.04
CA ARG A 44 22.48 30.44 45.06
C ARG A 44 23.36 30.16 43.81
N ARG A 45 22.77 30.20 42.60
CA ARG A 45 23.37 30.37 41.23
C ARG A 45 23.69 29.13 40.37
N ARG A 46 23.25 29.28 39.10
CA ARG A 46 23.93 28.95 37.82
C ARG A 46 24.04 27.48 37.35
N MET A 47 23.25 27.20 36.29
CA MET A 47 23.72 26.58 35.03
C MET A 47 25.04 27.23 34.54
N PRO A 48 25.96 26.56 33.80
CA PRO A 48 25.59 25.81 32.58
C PRO A 48 26.42 24.58 32.14
N PHE A 49 25.87 23.87 31.15
CA PHE A 49 26.51 23.20 30.00
C PHE A 49 27.43 21.96 30.13
N ALA A 50 27.36 21.15 29.06
CA ALA A 50 28.40 20.34 28.41
C ALA A 50 28.89 19.00 29.03
N ALA A 51 28.37 17.93 28.42
CA ALA A 51 29.11 16.94 27.62
C ALA A 51 29.91 15.77 28.28
N GLU A 52 29.94 14.67 27.50
CA GLU A 52 30.84 13.51 27.53
C GLU A 52 30.81 12.56 28.77
N VAL A 53 31.18 11.28 28.70
CA VAL A 53 30.98 10.13 27.76
C VAL A 53 31.72 8.91 28.40
N ILE A 54 31.58 7.69 27.85
CA ILE A 54 32.30 6.42 28.20
C ILE A 54 31.66 5.50 29.28
N ASP A 55 31.54 4.23 28.87
CA ASP A 55 31.42 2.92 29.56
C ASP A 55 30.60 2.71 30.86
N PHE A 56 29.87 1.58 30.86
CA PHE A 56 30.26 0.47 31.74
C PHE A 56 29.94 -0.91 31.12
N LEU A 57 30.91 -1.83 31.17
CA LEU A 57 30.79 -3.21 30.72
C LEU A 57 30.50 -4.20 31.88
N TYR A 58 30.01 -5.38 31.49
CA TYR A 58 30.25 -6.70 32.11
C TYR A 58 29.37 -7.27 33.25
N ILE A 59 28.56 -8.27 32.83
CA ILE A 59 28.35 -9.61 33.42
C ILE A 59 27.56 -9.78 34.75
N GLY A 60 26.61 -10.73 34.70
CA GLY A 60 25.98 -11.36 35.86
C GLY A 60 25.29 -12.70 35.55
N ARG A 61 26.04 -13.78 35.23
CA ARG A 61 25.47 -15.13 35.03
C ARG A 61 24.86 -15.71 36.33
N ARG A 62 23.73 -16.42 36.22
CA ARG A 62 23.41 -17.53 37.16
C ARG A 62 22.47 -18.58 36.55
N ASN A 63 22.93 -19.83 36.52
CA ASN A 63 22.10 -21.04 36.39
C ASN A 63 21.80 -21.59 37.78
N GLU A 64 20.69 -22.34 37.96
CA GLU A 64 20.71 -23.75 38.39
C GLU A 64 19.31 -24.38 38.62
N ARG A 65 19.17 -25.65 38.19
CA ARG A 65 18.32 -26.75 38.72
C ARG A 65 16.80 -26.57 38.86
N LYS A 66 16.06 -27.48 38.21
CA LYS A 66 15.49 -28.67 38.90
C LYS A 66 15.12 -29.82 37.94
N GLU A 67 14.78 -30.98 38.48
CA GLU A 67 14.76 -32.28 37.79
C GLU A 67 13.37 -32.93 37.67
N LYS A 68 13.25 -33.89 36.71
CA LYS A 68 12.48 -35.16 36.74
C LYS A 68 10.99 -35.13 37.11
N MET A 69 10.17 -35.68 36.21
CA MET A 69 9.65 -37.07 36.36
C MET A 69 9.15 -37.67 35.03
N LYS A 70 8.92 -38.99 34.98
CA LYS A 70 8.44 -39.76 33.81
C LYS A 70 7.22 -40.63 34.17
N GLY A 71 6.25 -40.78 33.26
CA GLY A 71 5.27 -41.89 33.24
C GLY A 71 4.11 -41.62 32.28
N LYS A 72 3.95 -42.34 31.14
CA LYS A 72 3.55 -43.76 30.92
C LYS A 72 2.04 -44.05 30.97
N ARG A 73 1.37 -44.01 29.80
CA ARG A 73 0.44 -45.02 29.21
C ARG A 73 -0.27 -44.39 27.97
N ASN A 74 -0.22 -44.99 26.78
CA ASN A 74 -1.04 -46.10 26.23
C ASN A 74 -2.53 -45.74 26.05
N LYS A 75 -3.24 -46.11 24.97
CA LYS A 75 -2.92 -46.63 23.60
C LYS A 75 -4.26 -46.77 22.82
N ARG A 76 -4.22 -46.98 21.49
CA ARG A 76 -5.38 -47.17 20.55
C ARG A 76 -6.11 -45.87 20.18
N LEU A 77 -6.83 -45.75 19.05
CA LEU A 77 -7.13 -46.71 17.95
C LEU A 77 -6.85 -46.06 16.57
N SER A 78 -7.20 -46.70 15.44
CA SER A 78 -6.69 -46.43 14.09
C SER A 78 -7.68 -46.79 12.97
N VAL A 79 -7.32 -46.46 11.70
CA VAL A 79 -7.87 -46.91 10.39
C VAL A 79 -8.88 -45.94 9.71
N PHE A 80 -8.93 -46.01 8.37
CA PHE A 80 -9.70 -45.22 7.36
C PHE A 80 -9.16 -43.79 7.12
N LEU A 81 -8.47 -43.43 6.03
CA LEU A 81 -8.19 -44.01 4.68
C LEU A 81 -9.22 -43.72 3.56
N GLY A 82 -8.83 -42.82 2.65
CA GLY A 82 -9.39 -42.65 1.29
C GLY A 82 -10.66 -41.78 1.18
N ALA A 83 -10.93 -41.13 0.04
CA ALA A 83 -10.07 -40.78 -1.09
C ALA A 83 -10.77 -39.70 -1.94
N LEU A 84 -10.02 -38.77 -2.55
CA LEU A 84 -10.53 -37.98 -3.67
C LEU A 84 -9.41 -37.60 -4.63
N LEU A 85 -9.57 -37.95 -5.90
CA LEU A 85 -8.63 -37.65 -6.99
C LEU A 85 -9.42 -37.62 -8.29
N CYS A 86 -9.68 -36.41 -8.81
CA CYS A 86 -9.74 -36.06 -10.24
C CYS A 86 -10.21 -34.61 -10.40
N LEU A 87 -9.49 -33.85 -11.23
CA LEU A 87 -9.84 -32.51 -11.70
C LEU A 87 -9.59 -32.50 -13.21
N VAL A 88 -10.57 -32.03 -13.99
CA VAL A 88 -10.42 -31.79 -15.43
C VAL A 88 -11.11 -30.47 -15.78
N MET A 89 -10.43 -29.61 -16.53
CA MET A 89 -10.92 -28.34 -17.04
C MET A 89 -11.55 -28.52 -18.42
N VAL A 90 -12.53 -27.67 -18.79
CA VAL A 90 -12.67 -27.14 -20.17
C VAL A 90 -13.15 -25.68 -20.07
N ILE A 91 -12.69 -24.83 -20.99
CA ILE A 91 -13.02 -23.40 -21.08
C ILE A 91 -14.28 -23.20 -21.95
N GLY A 92 -15.10 -22.19 -21.62
CA GLY A 92 -16.45 -22.03 -22.17
C GLY A 92 -16.57 -21.39 -23.57
N LEU A 93 -17.82 -21.22 -23.99
CA LEU A 93 -18.24 -20.44 -25.18
C LEU A 93 -19.65 -19.87 -24.94
N PHE A 94 -19.89 -18.62 -25.35
CA PHE A 94 -21.21 -17.98 -25.34
C PHE A 94 -21.91 -18.09 -26.70
N PRO A 95 -23.25 -18.13 -26.72
CA PRO A 95 -24.02 -17.62 -27.85
C PRO A 95 -25.12 -16.62 -27.46
N THR A 96 -25.35 -15.64 -28.34
CA THR A 96 -26.57 -14.82 -28.43
C THR A 96 -27.19 -15.06 -29.81
N GLY A 97 -28.50 -15.22 -30.02
CA GLY A 97 -29.68 -15.23 -29.14
C GLY A 97 -30.95 -15.06 -29.98
N VAL A 98 -32.05 -14.53 -29.39
CA VAL A 98 -33.22 -13.87 -30.05
C VAL A 98 -34.43 -14.76 -30.50
N LEU A 99 -35.63 -14.41 -29.98
CA LEU A 99 -37.02 -14.76 -30.40
C LEU A 99 -37.48 -16.25 -30.27
N ALA A 100 -38.74 -16.60 -29.92
CA ALA A 100 -39.90 -15.82 -29.43
C ALA A 100 -40.89 -16.69 -28.61
N ASP A 101 -41.83 -16.02 -27.90
CA ASP A 101 -43.15 -16.44 -27.40
C ASP A 101 -43.43 -17.86 -26.85
N GLY A 102 -43.65 -17.91 -25.52
CA GLY A 102 -44.99 -18.19 -24.95
C GLY A 102 -45.63 -19.58 -25.14
N GLY A 103 -45.58 -20.42 -24.09
CA GLY A 103 -46.41 -21.61 -23.96
C GLY A 103 -46.32 -22.22 -22.55
N SER A 104 -47.45 -22.63 -21.97
CA SER A 104 -47.54 -23.28 -20.66
C SER A 104 -48.12 -24.69 -20.81
N SER A 105 -47.95 -25.52 -19.77
CA SER A 105 -48.73 -26.72 -19.46
C SER A 105 -48.34 -28.07 -20.09
N ALA A 106 -47.62 -28.85 -19.26
CA ALA A 106 -47.96 -30.24 -18.87
C ALA A 106 -47.61 -31.47 -19.75
N GLU A 107 -47.52 -32.59 -19.03
CA GLU A 107 -47.71 -34.00 -19.40
C GLU A 107 -46.66 -34.76 -20.25
N GLU A 108 -45.90 -35.61 -19.54
CA GLU A 108 -45.57 -37.01 -19.89
C GLU A 108 -46.71 -37.74 -20.65
N PRO A 109 -46.45 -38.77 -21.52
CA PRO A 109 -45.89 -40.04 -21.02
C PRO A 109 -45.11 -41.02 -21.96
N VAL A 110 -44.04 -41.61 -21.40
CA VAL A 110 -43.76 -43.08 -21.29
C VAL A 110 -43.58 -43.95 -22.57
N ILE A 111 -43.07 -45.17 -22.37
CA ILE A 111 -43.02 -46.38 -23.24
C ILE A 111 -41.77 -46.52 -24.15
N VAL A 112 -41.04 -47.65 -24.19
CA VAL A 112 -40.67 -48.68 -23.18
C VAL A 112 -39.61 -49.62 -23.81
N ALA A 113 -38.51 -49.88 -23.11
CA ALA A 113 -37.66 -51.10 -23.12
C ALA A 113 -37.26 -51.73 -24.49
N SER A 114 -36.65 -52.92 -24.62
CA SER A 114 -36.14 -53.96 -23.68
C SER A 114 -35.12 -54.86 -24.38
N GLN A 115 -34.05 -55.27 -23.67
CA GLN A 115 -33.34 -56.57 -23.85
C GLN A 115 -32.66 -56.81 -25.25
N GLU A 116 -31.77 -57.77 -25.50
CA GLU A 116 -30.84 -58.60 -24.69
C GLU A 116 -29.66 -59.08 -25.59
N GLU A 117 -28.74 -59.88 -25.03
CA GLU A 117 -28.01 -61.06 -25.59
C GLU A 117 -27.95 -61.32 -27.13
N THR A 118 -26.88 -61.89 -27.74
CA THR A 118 -25.66 -62.58 -27.24
C THR A 118 -24.52 -62.63 -28.31
N GLU A 119 -23.43 -63.35 -27.97
CA GLU A 119 -22.36 -64.00 -28.78
C GLU A 119 -22.67 -64.30 -30.28
N ASP A 120 -21.73 -64.47 -31.24
CA ASP A 120 -20.39 -65.11 -31.15
C ASP A 120 -19.42 -64.82 -32.35
N LYS A 121 -18.24 -65.47 -32.34
CA LYS A 121 -17.17 -65.72 -33.36
C LYS A 121 -17.56 -65.73 -34.88
N THR A 122 -16.64 -65.56 -35.85
CA THR A 122 -15.14 -65.49 -35.85
C THR A 122 -14.60 -64.33 -36.76
N GLU A 123 -13.58 -64.34 -37.67
CA GLU A 123 -12.64 -65.32 -38.28
C GLU A 123 -11.29 -64.66 -38.75
N GLU A 124 -10.63 -65.15 -39.82
CA GLU A 124 -9.26 -64.80 -40.27
C GLU A 124 -9.14 -63.62 -41.30
N GLY A 125 -7.92 -63.08 -41.54
CA GLY A 125 -7.77 -62.04 -42.60
C GLY A 125 -6.44 -61.31 -42.94
N THR A 126 -5.24 -61.91 -42.82
CA THR A 126 -3.96 -61.45 -43.49
C THR A 126 -3.26 -60.10 -43.14
N GLU A 127 -1.98 -60.05 -43.55
CA GLU A 127 -0.91 -59.02 -43.43
C GLU A 127 -1.16 -57.67 -44.19
N PRO A 128 -0.36 -56.56 -44.04
CA PRO A 128 1.12 -56.55 -43.93
C PRO A 128 1.79 -55.50 -42.99
N ALA A 129 3.12 -55.50 -42.99
CA ALA A 129 3.99 -54.57 -42.24
C ALA A 129 4.56 -53.43 -43.11
N THR A 130 4.97 -52.32 -42.47
CA THR A 130 6.29 -51.63 -42.65
C THR A 130 6.40 -50.37 -41.79
N ALA A 131 7.62 -49.86 -41.60
CA ALA A 131 7.92 -48.64 -40.84
C ALA A 131 8.50 -47.54 -41.75
N PRO A 132 8.52 -46.26 -41.31
CA PRO A 132 9.38 -45.24 -41.90
C PRO A 132 10.47 -44.72 -40.94
N THR A 133 11.62 -44.35 -41.52
CA THR A 133 12.75 -43.65 -40.89
C THR A 133 13.20 -42.54 -41.84
N ILE A 134 13.41 -41.30 -41.36
CA ILE A 134 13.96 -40.21 -42.20
C ILE A 134 14.98 -39.38 -41.38
N THR A 135 16.03 -38.93 -42.06
CA THR A 135 17.26 -38.30 -41.53
C THR A 135 17.28 -36.78 -41.82
N PRO A 136 17.90 -35.92 -40.99
CA PRO A 136 18.10 -34.50 -41.31
C PRO A 136 19.08 -34.27 -42.49
N THR A 137 18.95 -33.11 -43.15
CA THR A 137 19.74 -32.67 -44.32
C THR A 137 20.53 -31.37 -44.01
N ALA A 138 21.56 -31.03 -44.80
CA ALA A 138 22.58 -30.03 -44.43
C ALA A 138 22.84 -28.93 -45.49
N ALA A 139 23.50 -27.84 -45.03
CA ALA A 139 24.22 -26.78 -45.76
C ALA A 139 23.39 -25.83 -46.66
N PRO A 140 23.87 -24.57 -46.88
CA PRO A 140 24.90 -24.30 -47.89
C PRO A 140 26.08 -23.38 -47.44
N SER A 141 27.04 -23.13 -48.35
CA SER A 141 28.22 -22.22 -48.25
C SER A 141 27.91 -20.82 -48.87
N GLU A 142 28.78 -19.81 -49.05
CA GLU A 142 30.26 -19.60 -48.94
C GLU A 142 30.57 -18.07 -48.93
N GLY A 143 31.76 -17.58 -48.52
CA GLY A 143 32.09 -16.13 -48.65
C GLY A 143 33.30 -15.51 -47.91
N THR A 144 34.52 -15.78 -48.41
CA THR A 144 35.81 -15.02 -48.35
C THR A 144 36.05 -13.72 -47.51
N GLU A 145 37.18 -13.76 -46.77
CA GLU A 145 38.28 -12.74 -46.66
C GLU A 145 38.30 -11.61 -45.58
N GLU A 146 39.52 -11.09 -45.38
CA GLU A 146 40.19 -10.49 -44.19
C GLU A 146 40.60 -8.99 -44.43
N PRO A 147 41.46 -8.25 -43.66
CA PRO A 147 41.99 -8.35 -42.28
C PRO A 147 42.04 -6.99 -41.50
N SER A 148 42.94 -6.87 -40.50
CA SER A 148 43.54 -5.65 -39.85
C SER A 148 42.87 -5.07 -38.57
N ALA A 149 43.59 -4.54 -37.55
CA ALA A 149 45.02 -4.58 -37.20
C ALA A 149 45.32 -4.27 -35.70
N GLU A 150 46.57 -4.52 -35.29
CA GLU A 150 47.25 -4.30 -33.99
C GLU A 150 47.64 -2.80 -33.69
N PRO A 151 48.38 -2.44 -32.59
CA PRO A 151 48.29 -2.76 -31.15
C PRO A 151 48.53 -1.49 -30.23
N ALA A 152 49.05 -1.71 -29.00
CA ALA A 152 49.99 -0.84 -28.21
C ALA A 152 49.44 -0.13 -26.93
N THR A 153 49.86 -0.54 -25.70
CA THR A 153 50.89 0.07 -24.77
C THR A 153 50.43 1.31 -23.97
N THR A 154 50.84 1.62 -22.70
CA THR A 154 51.92 1.12 -21.80
C THR A 154 51.76 1.61 -20.32
N ASN A 155 52.41 0.90 -19.36
CA ASN A 155 52.83 1.31 -17.99
C ASN A 155 51.69 1.61 -16.95
N ILE A 156 51.88 1.69 -15.62
CA ILE A 156 53.03 1.81 -14.65
C ILE A 156 52.56 1.17 -13.29
N PRO A 157 53.38 0.90 -12.22
CA PRO A 157 54.76 0.38 -12.04
C PRO A 157 54.80 -1.04 -11.38
N GLU A 158 56.01 -1.46 -10.98
CA GLU A 158 56.29 -2.63 -10.11
C GLU A 158 56.26 -2.28 -8.61
N ASP A 159 55.95 -3.25 -7.74
CA ASP A 159 56.64 -3.49 -6.45
C ASP A 159 56.50 -4.98 -6.03
N GLU A 160 57.37 -5.48 -5.15
CA GLU A 160 57.50 -6.90 -4.79
C GLU A 160 56.53 -7.31 -3.64
N THR A 161 55.98 -8.53 -3.59
CA THR A 161 56.70 -9.74 -3.15
C THR A 161 55.83 -11.02 -3.21
N ASP A 162 56.51 -12.17 -3.05
CA ASP A 162 56.02 -13.53 -2.79
C ASP A 162 55.25 -14.32 -3.86
N LYS A 163 55.75 -15.54 -4.13
CA LYS A 163 55.29 -16.47 -5.17
C LYS A 163 54.98 -17.86 -4.59
N LYS A 164 53.71 -18.29 -4.70
CA LYS A 164 53.20 -19.67 -4.96
C LYS A 164 51.71 -19.74 -4.59
N SER A 165 50.82 -20.38 -5.35
CA SER A 165 51.00 -21.04 -6.65
C SER A 165 49.65 -21.38 -7.27
N GLN A 166 49.39 -20.96 -8.51
CA GLN A 166 48.35 -21.54 -9.35
C GLN A 166 48.57 -21.17 -10.83
N GLU A 167 49.16 -22.10 -11.58
CA GLU A 167 48.72 -22.46 -12.95
C GLU A 167 49.55 -23.63 -13.46
N ASN A 168 48.89 -24.60 -14.10
CA ASN A 168 49.45 -25.33 -15.24
C ASN A 168 48.32 -26.06 -15.96
N SER A 169 48.26 -25.93 -17.28
CA SER A 169 47.28 -26.60 -18.12
C SER A 169 47.58 -28.09 -18.27
N LEU A 170 46.54 -28.89 -18.49
CA LEU A 170 46.69 -30.25 -19.01
C LEU A 170 46.93 -30.20 -20.52
N ASN A 171 48.18 -29.93 -20.91
CA ASN A 171 48.69 -30.37 -22.21
C ASN A 171 48.73 -31.90 -22.26
N GLU A 172 48.59 -32.48 -23.45
CA GLU A 172 48.73 -33.93 -23.67
C GLU A 172 50.14 -34.42 -23.31
N ALA A 173 50.28 -35.03 -22.13
CA ALA A 173 51.52 -35.65 -21.70
C ALA A 173 51.49 -37.16 -22.00
N SER A 174 52.14 -37.58 -23.09
CA SER A 174 52.36 -39.00 -23.38
C SER A 174 53.03 -39.70 -22.18
N PRO A 175 52.64 -40.94 -21.83
CA PRO A 175 53.07 -41.56 -20.59
C PRO A 175 54.58 -41.80 -20.56
N LYS A 176 55.30 -41.09 -19.68
CA LYS A 176 56.69 -41.43 -19.34
C LYS A 176 56.72 -42.83 -18.73
N LYS A 177 57.60 -43.68 -19.24
CA LYS A 177 57.70 -45.11 -18.89
C LYS A 177 57.85 -45.30 -17.37
N ALA A 178 56.84 -45.88 -16.75
CA ALA A 178 56.86 -46.21 -15.33
C ALA A 178 57.89 -47.34 -15.04
N PRO A 179 58.58 -47.33 -13.89
CA PRO A 179 59.47 -48.42 -13.51
C PRO A 179 58.68 -49.71 -13.24
N ALA A 180 59.19 -50.84 -13.71
CA ALA A 180 58.59 -52.15 -13.42
C ALA A 180 58.72 -52.50 -11.94
N ASN A 181 57.73 -53.20 -11.38
CA ASN A 181 57.76 -53.67 -9.99
C ASN A 181 58.91 -54.68 -9.78
N PRO A 182 59.95 -54.39 -8.97
CA PRO A 182 61.12 -55.28 -8.83
C PRO A 182 60.83 -56.59 -8.09
N ASN A 183 59.63 -56.76 -7.52
CA ASN A 183 59.31 -57.81 -6.56
C ASN A 183 58.44 -58.95 -7.12
N GLN A 184 58.08 -58.91 -8.41
CA GLN A 184 57.27 -59.94 -9.08
C GLN A 184 58.12 -60.90 -9.91
N ASN A 185 57.72 -62.18 -9.94
CA ASN A 185 58.41 -63.21 -10.73
C ASN A 185 58.13 -62.99 -12.23
N SER A 186 59.15 -63.11 -13.09
CA SER A 186 59.10 -62.64 -14.49
C SER A 186 58.17 -63.42 -15.44
N ALA A 187 57.42 -64.40 -14.91
CA ALA A 187 56.41 -65.18 -15.64
C ALA A 187 54.96 -64.74 -15.36
N VAL A 188 54.73 -63.76 -14.46
CA VAL A 188 53.39 -63.31 -14.07
C VAL A 188 52.99 -62.05 -14.85
N LYS A 189 51.84 -62.08 -15.53
CA LYS A 189 51.23 -60.92 -16.21
C LYS A 189 50.68 -59.89 -15.21
N GLY A 190 50.50 -58.66 -15.67
CA GLY A 190 49.97 -57.54 -14.89
C GLY A 190 51.03 -56.71 -14.16
N ASN A 191 52.32 -57.05 -14.28
CA ASN A 191 53.41 -56.37 -13.57
C ASN A 191 53.82 -55.00 -14.14
N SER A 192 53.29 -54.61 -15.31
CA SER A 192 53.52 -53.32 -15.97
C SER A 192 52.45 -53.06 -17.02
N ALA A 193 52.27 -51.80 -17.45
CA ALA A 193 51.32 -51.44 -18.51
C ALA A 193 51.70 -52.02 -19.89
N GLU A 194 52.97 -52.40 -20.09
CA GLU A 194 53.46 -53.07 -21.31
C GLU A 194 53.19 -54.58 -21.30
N ASN A 195 52.81 -55.15 -20.15
CA ASN A 195 52.49 -56.57 -19.96
C ASN A 195 51.28 -56.73 -19.00
N PRO A 196 50.09 -56.26 -19.37
CA PRO A 196 48.90 -56.31 -18.52
C PRO A 196 48.30 -57.73 -18.45
N VAL A 197 47.42 -57.98 -17.47
CA VAL A 197 46.51 -59.14 -17.52
C VAL A 197 45.41 -58.89 -18.55
N THR A 198 45.03 -59.94 -19.28
CA THR A 198 44.09 -59.91 -20.40
C THR A 198 42.87 -60.81 -20.22
N THR A 199 42.90 -61.71 -19.23
CA THR A 199 41.73 -62.52 -18.83
C THR A 199 41.49 -62.50 -17.31
N THR A 200 40.34 -63.02 -16.89
CA THR A 200 39.96 -63.16 -15.47
C THR A 200 40.84 -64.19 -14.73
N GLU A 201 41.25 -65.26 -15.40
CA GLU A 201 42.13 -66.29 -14.85
C GLU A 201 43.55 -65.74 -14.64
N GLU A 202 44.05 -64.93 -15.59
CA GLU A 202 45.31 -64.22 -15.46
C GLU A 202 45.28 -63.21 -14.30
N LEU A 203 44.16 -62.51 -14.11
CA LEU A 203 43.94 -61.61 -12.98
C LEU A 203 43.94 -62.37 -11.64
N ALA A 204 43.23 -63.50 -11.54
CA ALA A 204 43.18 -64.31 -10.32
C ALA A 204 44.56 -64.87 -9.94
N ALA A 205 45.35 -65.29 -10.93
CA ALA A 205 46.74 -65.71 -10.74
C ALA A 205 47.64 -64.53 -10.28
N ALA A 206 47.54 -63.37 -10.94
CA ALA A 206 48.31 -62.18 -10.59
C ALA A 206 48.00 -61.67 -9.18
N VAL A 207 46.72 -61.64 -8.78
CA VAL A 207 46.29 -61.24 -7.43
C VAL A 207 46.77 -62.23 -6.37
N SER A 208 46.74 -63.53 -6.65
CA SER A 208 47.27 -64.54 -5.73
C SER A 208 48.79 -64.41 -5.55
N ALA A 209 49.52 -64.11 -6.63
CA ALA A 209 50.97 -63.84 -6.61
C ALA A 209 51.37 -62.45 -6.08
N ALA A 210 50.43 -61.51 -5.98
CA ALA A 210 50.69 -60.14 -5.53
C ALA A 210 51.05 -60.07 -4.03
N LYS A 211 51.99 -59.18 -3.71
CA LYS A 211 52.33 -58.76 -2.34
C LYS A 211 51.48 -57.54 -1.95
N THR A 212 51.39 -57.26 -0.65
CA THR A 212 50.76 -56.03 -0.18
C THR A 212 51.59 -54.81 -0.64
N GLY A 213 50.93 -53.83 -1.26
CA GLY A 213 51.54 -52.68 -1.94
C GLY A 213 51.71 -52.85 -3.47
N ASP A 214 51.45 -54.02 -4.04
CA ASP A 214 51.63 -54.24 -5.49
C ASP A 214 50.56 -53.52 -6.34
N THR A 215 50.95 -53.16 -7.56
CA THR A 215 50.07 -52.64 -8.62
C THR A 215 49.92 -53.69 -9.73
N ILE A 216 48.69 -53.89 -10.20
CA ILE A 216 48.30 -54.83 -11.25
C ILE A 216 47.65 -54.06 -12.40
N TYR A 217 48.25 -54.16 -13.59
CA TYR A 217 47.76 -53.51 -14.81
C TYR A 217 46.79 -54.42 -15.56
N LEU A 218 45.59 -53.92 -15.84
CA LEU A 218 44.52 -54.59 -16.58
C LEU A 218 44.48 -54.08 -18.02
N GLY A 219 44.36 -54.98 -18.99
CA GLY A 219 44.23 -54.61 -20.40
C GLY A 219 42.79 -54.25 -20.80
N LYS A 220 42.55 -54.22 -22.11
CA LYS A 220 41.19 -54.20 -22.66
C LYS A 220 40.52 -55.56 -22.42
N GLY A 221 39.37 -55.58 -21.75
CA GLY A 221 38.66 -56.81 -21.41
C GLY A 221 37.64 -56.65 -20.27
N HIS A 222 36.95 -57.75 -19.97
CA HIS A 222 36.07 -57.88 -18.80
C HIS A 222 36.74 -58.76 -17.75
N PHE A 223 36.78 -58.26 -16.52
CA PHE A 223 37.45 -58.84 -15.37
C PHE A 223 36.47 -58.99 -14.20
N THR A 224 36.75 -59.92 -13.30
CA THR A 224 36.17 -59.97 -11.95
C THR A 224 37.05 -60.87 -11.08
N LEU A 225 36.90 -60.82 -9.76
CA LEU A 225 37.40 -61.86 -8.86
C LEU A 225 36.27 -62.68 -8.22
N TYR A 226 35.00 -62.31 -8.45
CA TYR A 226 33.85 -63.00 -7.90
C TYR A 226 33.84 -64.49 -8.30
N ASN A 227 33.84 -65.36 -7.29
CA ASN A 227 33.97 -66.82 -7.38
C ASN A 227 35.25 -67.35 -8.08
N GLN A 228 36.27 -66.51 -8.31
CA GLN A 228 37.54 -66.92 -8.96
C GLN A 228 38.58 -67.51 -7.99
N LYS A 229 38.31 -67.47 -6.67
CA LYS A 229 39.17 -68.04 -5.61
C LYS A 229 40.61 -67.51 -5.61
N ALA A 230 40.78 -66.21 -5.87
CA ALA A 230 42.07 -65.54 -5.77
C ALA A 230 42.42 -65.21 -4.32
N GLU A 231 43.69 -65.41 -3.94
CA GLU A 231 44.19 -65.11 -2.59
C GLU A 231 44.46 -63.59 -2.45
N ALA A 232 43.43 -62.79 -2.17
CA ALA A 232 43.53 -61.32 -2.07
C ALA A 232 43.31 -60.74 -0.65
N THR A 233 42.76 -61.53 0.27
CA THR A 233 42.51 -61.17 1.68
C THR A 233 43.79 -60.65 2.38
N ASN A 234 43.67 -59.57 3.16
CA ASN A 234 44.77 -58.85 3.83
C ASN A 234 45.86 -58.23 2.91
N LYS A 235 45.60 -58.03 1.61
CA LYS A 235 46.54 -57.35 0.71
C LYS A 235 46.10 -55.93 0.37
N ASN A 236 47.05 -55.01 0.31
CA ASN A 236 46.86 -53.69 -0.30
C ASN A 236 47.20 -53.80 -1.78
N LEU A 237 46.27 -53.47 -2.66
CA LEU A 237 46.41 -53.70 -4.11
C LEU A 237 45.86 -52.51 -4.90
N THR A 238 46.57 -52.12 -5.95
CA THR A 238 46.11 -51.11 -6.92
C THR A 238 45.88 -51.76 -8.29
N PHE A 239 44.69 -51.58 -8.86
CA PHE A 239 44.31 -52.05 -10.19
C PHE A 239 44.21 -50.86 -11.15
N ILE A 240 44.92 -50.90 -12.27
CA ILE A 240 44.93 -49.81 -13.26
C ILE A 240 44.49 -50.34 -14.63
N GLY A 241 43.40 -49.80 -15.17
CA GLY A 241 42.88 -50.14 -16.51
C GLY A 241 43.47 -49.29 -17.63
N THR A 242 43.20 -49.68 -18.87
CA THR A 242 43.56 -48.93 -20.09
C THR A 242 42.58 -47.81 -20.45
N GLY A 243 41.51 -47.62 -19.67
CA GLY A 243 40.47 -46.61 -19.89
C GLY A 243 39.06 -47.17 -19.69
N THR A 244 38.12 -46.30 -19.32
CA THR A 244 36.71 -46.63 -18.99
C THR A 244 36.00 -47.43 -20.08
N ASP A 245 36.30 -47.13 -21.34
CA ASP A 245 35.64 -47.72 -22.52
C ASP A 245 36.37 -48.97 -23.04
N SER A 246 37.27 -49.53 -22.22
CA SER A 246 38.15 -50.65 -22.59
C SER A 246 38.32 -51.69 -21.48
N THR A 247 38.46 -51.27 -20.23
CA THR A 247 38.63 -52.15 -19.07
C THR A 247 37.37 -52.13 -18.22
N TYR A 248 36.78 -53.29 -17.99
CA TYR A 248 35.54 -53.47 -17.22
C TYR A 248 35.74 -54.43 -16.06
N TRP A 249 35.26 -54.08 -14.85
CA TRP A 249 35.26 -54.93 -13.66
C TRP A 249 33.83 -55.24 -13.22
N GLY A 250 33.44 -56.52 -13.20
CA GLY A 250 32.17 -56.97 -12.63
C GLY A 250 32.23 -57.07 -11.11
N ILE A 251 31.40 -56.31 -10.41
CA ILE A 251 31.25 -56.34 -8.95
C ILE A 251 30.22 -57.42 -8.60
N GLY A 252 30.67 -58.50 -7.96
CA GLY A 252 29.79 -59.57 -7.48
C GLY A 252 29.11 -60.38 -8.59
N ALA A 253 27.94 -60.95 -8.28
CA ALA A 253 27.23 -61.86 -9.19
C ALA A 253 26.63 -61.16 -10.41
N LYS A 254 27.07 -61.53 -11.62
CA LYS A 254 26.45 -61.07 -12.90
C LYS A 254 24.96 -61.42 -12.99
N THR A 255 24.59 -62.60 -12.51
CA THR A 255 23.21 -63.00 -12.25
C THR A 255 23.17 -63.39 -10.77
N PRO A 256 22.61 -62.55 -9.87
CA PRO A 256 22.52 -62.91 -8.47
C PRO A 256 21.67 -64.16 -8.23
N ASP A 257 22.03 -64.96 -7.23
CA ASP A 257 21.31 -66.16 -6.83
C ASP A 257 19.93 -65.78 -6.26
N PRO A 258 18.82 -66.27 -6.86
CA PRO A 258 17.46 -66.00 -6.38
C PRO A 258 17.20 -66.39 -4.93
N ASN A 259 17.86 -67.44 -4.42
CA ASN A 259 17.71 -67.88 -3.03
C ASN A 259 18.33 -66.90 -2.03
N HIS A 260 19.25 -66.06 -2.51
CA HIS A 260 20.01 -65.08 -1.73
C HIS A 260 19.66 -63.63 -2.11
N PHE A 261 18.57 -63.41 -2.85
CA PHE A 261 18.05 -62.07 -3.14
C PHE A 261 17.74 -61.31 -1.84
N GLY A 262 18.37 -60.14 -1.65
CA GLY A 262 18.21 -59.38 -0.42
C GLY A 262 19.09 -59.85 0.74
N THR A 263 20.23 -60.48 0.46
CA THR A 263 21.25 -60.90 1.46
C THR A 263 22.66 -60.58 0.98
N GLU A 264 23.63 -60.48 1.90
CA GLU A 264 25.03 -60.14 1.57
C GLU A 264 25.72 -61.16 0.65
N PHE A 265 25.23 -62.41 0.58
CA PHE A 265 25.82 -63.51 -0.22
C PHE A 265 25.88 -63.28 -1.74
N ASN A 266 25.22 -62.24 -2.26
CA ASN A 266 25.31 -61.82 -3.67
C ASN A 266 26.38 -60.71 -3.94
N GLY A 267 27.01 -60.19 -2.88
CA GLY A 267 28.10 -59.21 -2.97
C GLY A 267 29.47 -59.82 -3.26
N ASP A 268 30.47 -58.96 -3.38
CA ASP A 268 31.83 -59.32 -3.79
C ASP A 268 32.76 -59.45 -2.57
N TYR A 269 33.03 -60.69 -2.16
CA TYR A 269 33.90 -61.06 -1.03
C TYR A 269 35.37 -61.21 -1.41
N SER A 270 35.76 -60.91 -2.65
CA SER A 270 37.09 -61.26 -3.19
C SER A 270 38.27 -60.66 -2.42
N PHE A 271 38.02 -59.64 -1.59
CA PHE A 271 39.01 -58.92 -0.78
C PHE A 271 38.65 -58.91 0.72
N ASP A 272 37.70 -59.74 1.16
CA ASP A 272 37.19 -59.72 2.54
C ASP A 272 38.33 -59.95 3.54
N SER A 273 38.54 -58.96 4.40
CA SER A 273 39.57 -58.90 5.44
C SER A 273 38.96 -58.67 6.83
N ARG A 274 37.65 -58.92 6.99
CA ARG A 274 36.94 -58.97 8.29
C ARG A 274 37.45 -60.11 9.18
N TYR A 275 38.00 -61.16 8.57
CA TYR A 275 38.46 -62.38 9.24
C TYR A 275 39.78 -62.88 8.65
N ASN A 276 40.71 -63.25 9.54
CA ASN A 276 41.99 -63.86 9.19
C ASN A 276 42.06 -65.28 9.77
N ALA A 277 43.08 -66.06 9.43
CA ALA A 277 43.27 -67.42 9.97
C ALA A 277 43.25 -67.47 11.52
N ASP A 278 43.73 -66.41 12.19
CA ASP A 278 43.75 -66.29 13.65
C ASP A 278 42.43 -65.74 14.25
N GLY A 279 41.36 -65.63 13.46
CA GLY A 279 40.07 -65.05 13.85
C GLY A 279 40.06 -63.52 14.04
N LYS A 280 41.19 -62.84 13.77
CA LYS A 280 41.36 -61.38 13.93
C LYS A 280 41.53 -60.72 12.57
N GLY A 281 40.46 -60.13 12.02
CA GLY A 281 40.53 -59.37 10.77
C GLY A 281 41.43 -58.13 10.84
N ASN A 282 41.92 -57.66 9.69
CA ASN A 282 42.60 -56.38 9.57
C ASN A 282 41.81 -55.43 8.66
N LEU A 283 40.82 -54.76 9.25
CA LEU A 283 40.05 -53.71 8.60
C LEU A 283 40.68 -52.32 8.71
N THR A 284 41.81 -52.14 9.40
CA THR A 284 42.44 -50.80 9.60
C THR A 284 43.56 -50.51 8.62
N ASP A 285 44.17 -51.56 8.04
CA ASP A 285 45.38 -51.41 7.22
C ASP A 285 45.14 -51.83 5.77
N THR A 286 43.97 -52.41 5.45
CA THR A 286 43.65 -53.01 4.14
C THR A 286 43.07 -52.00 3.16
N THR A 287 43.74 -51.78 2.03
CA THR A 287 43.37 -50.77 1.01
C THR A 287 43.32 -51.36 -0.40
N ILE A 288 42.16 -51.34 -1.05
CA ILE A 288 42.04 -51.70 -2.47
C ILE A 288 41.75 -50.45 -3.30
N LYS A 289 42.49 -50.29 -4.40
CA LYS A 289 42.38 -49.13 -5.30
C LYS A 289 42.08 -49.56 -6.74
N TRP A 290 41.17 -48.85 -7.41
CA TRP A 290 40.88 -48.99 -8.84
C TRP A 290 41.07 -47.66 -9.57
N GLN A 291 41.72 -47.69 -10.75
CA GLN A 291 41.94 -46.51 -11.59
C GLN A 291 41.61 -46.79 -13.06
N ASN A 292 41.10 -45.78 -13.78
CA ASN A 292 40.96 -45.75 -15.24
C ASN A 292 40.14 -46.94 -15.83
N MET A 293 38.99 -47.29 -15.23
CA MET A 293 38.16 -48.43 -15.68
C MET A 293 36.67 -48.24 -15.39
N THR A 294 35.80 -49.07 -16.00
CA THR A 294 34.38 -49.14 -15.65
C THR A 294 34.13 -50.26 -14.64
N LEU A 295 33.64 -49.92 -13.45
CA LEU A 295 33.12 -50.86 -12.45
C LEU A 295 31.61 -51.05 -12.69
N GLN A 296 31.12 -52.29 -12.66
CA GLN A 296 29.75 -52.64 -13.04
C GLN A 296 29.12 -53.57 -12.00
N SER A 297 28.06 -53.11 -11.30
CA SER A 297 27.16 -54.00 -10.57
C SER A 297 25.98 -54.42 -11.47
N GLY A 298 25.41 -55.60 -11.22
CA GLY A 298 24.51 -56.29 -12.14
C GLY A 298 23.11 -55.68 -12.37
N GLY A 299 22.78 -54.52 -11.82
CA GLY A 299 21.48 -53.89 -12.06
C GLY A 299 21.16 -52.66 -11.21
N SER A 300 19.92 -52.18 -11.34
CA SER A 300 19.39 -51.00 -10.64
C SER A 300 18.86 -51.28 -9.23
N LYS A 301 18.70 -52.55 -8.85
CA LYS A 301 18.35 -52.97 -7.47
C LYS A 301 19.63 -53.09 -6.65
N ILE A 302 19.78 -52.16 -5.71
CA ILE A 302 21.04 -51.90 -4.97
C ILE A 302 21.30 -52.93 -3.84
N ASN A 303 20.21 -53.52 -3.32
CA ASN A 303 20.18 -54.38 -2.15
C ASN A 303 21.31 -55.43 -2.12
N TYR A 304 22.28 -55.18 -1.24
CA TYR A 304 23.39 -56.05 -0.85
C TYR A 304 24.48 -56.30 -1.91
N LEU A 305 24.51 -55.52 -3.00
CA LEU A 305 25.61 -55.55 -3.98
C LEU A 305 26.76 -54.60 -3.60
N GLY A 306 28.01 -54.92 -3.94
CA GLY A 306 29.18 -54.09 -3.60
C GLY A 306 30.37 -54.95 -3.16
N PHE A 307 31.46 -54.30 -2.76
CA PHE A 307 32.64 -54.97 -2.20
C PHE A 307 32.53 -55.11 -0.68
N ILE A 308 32.69 -56.33 -0.17
CA ILE A 308 32.44 -56.65 1.25
C ILE A 308 33.76 -56.93 1.97
N GLY A 309 33.93 -56.28 3.13
CA GLY A 309 35.00 -56.56 4.07
C GLY A 309 36.38 -55.96 3.77
N ILE A 310 36.46 -54.98 2.87
CA ILE A 310 37.67 -54.17 2.66
C ILE A 310 37.75 -53.08 3.73
N GLY A 311 38.92 -52.76 4.27
CA GLY A 311 39.10 -51.59 5.15
C GLY A 311 38.85 -50.26 4.44
N HIS A 312 39.67 -49.94 3.43
CA HIS A 312 39.64 -48.69 2.68
C HIS A 312 39.48 -48.97 1.17
N THR A 313 38.60 -48.25 0.50
CA THR A 313 38.41 -48.37 -0.96
C THR A 313 38.63 -47.05 -1.68
N VAL A 314 39.50 -47.04 -2.69
CA VAL A 314 39.83 -45.84 -3.47
C VAL A 314 39.51 -46.06 -4.95
N VAL A 315 38.76 -45.14 -5.57
CA VAL A 315 38.33 -45.22 -6.97
C VAL A 315 38.61 -43.89 -7.64
N GLU A 316 39.37 -43.89 -8.75
CA GLU A 316 39.82 -42.65 -9.41
C GLU A 316 39.72 -42.74 -10.94
N ASN A 317 39.15 -41.72 -11.59
CA ASN A 317 38.94 -41.68 -13.05
C ASN A 317 38.15 -42.90 -13.60
N CYS A 318 37.19 -43.38 -12.83
CA CYS A 318 36.40 -44.57 -13.17
C CYS A 318 34.95 -44.21 -13.52
N VAL A 319 34.28 -45.13 -14.21
CA VAL A 319 32.82 -45.14 -14.32
C VAL A 319 32.28 -46.20 -13.36
N VAL A 320 31.18 -45.94 -12.67
CA VAL A 320 30.47 -46.90 -11.80
C VAL A 320 29.04 -47.05 -12.30
N ASN A 321 28.74 -48.17 -12.95
CA ASN A 321 27.42 -48.47 -13.50
C ASN A 321 26.63 -49.39 -12.56
N GLY A 322 25.38 -49.03 -12.28
CA GLY A 322 24.50 -49.76 -11.35
C GLY A 322 24.56 -49.24 -9.91
N GLY A 323 23.81 -49.88 -9.02
CA GLY A 323 23.75 -49.52 -7.60
C GLY A 323 24.71 -50.34 -6.71
N THR A 324 25.21 -49.76 -5.63
CA THR A 324 26.02 -50.45 -4.60
C THR A 324 25.64 -50.09 -3.15
N ASN A 325 25.75 -51.05 -2.23
CA ASN A 325 25.53 -50.95 -0.78
C ASN A 325 26.83 -51.07 0.04
N TYR A 326 27.87 -51.69 -0.51
CA TYR A 326 29.09 -52.08 0.23
C TYR A 326 30.37 -51.59 -0.45
N TRP A 327 31.23 -50.97 0.36
CA TRP A 327 32.54 -50.41 0.04
C TRP A 327 33.43 -50.52 1.29
N GLY A 328 34.44 -49.66 1.45
CA GLY A 328 35.35 -49.68 2.60
C GLY A 328 34.65 -49.56 3.96
N TYR A 329 35.06 -50.41 4.90
CA TYR A 329 34.54 -50.53 6.26
C TYR A 329 35.11 -49.47 7.22
N GLN A 330 36.18 -48.77 6.83
CA GLN A 330 36.66 -47.52 7.45
C GLN A 330 36.29 -46.32 6.56
N ASP A 331 36.81 -46.25 5.33
CA ASP A 331 36.46 -45.17 4.41
C ASP A 331 36.42 -45.58 2.94
N SER A 332 35.71 -44.75 2.16
CA SER A 332 35.58 -44.89 0.72
C SER A 332 35.82 -43.55 0.03
N VAL A 333 36.78 -43.51 -0.89
CA VAL A 333 37.21 -42.28 -1.59
C VAL A 333 37.01 -42.44 -3.09
N PHE A 334 36.19 -41.56 -3.67
CA PHE A 334 35.90 -41.50 -5.10
C PHE A 334 36.36 -40.15 -5.65
N ARG A 335 37.27 -40.17 -6.62
CA ARG A 335 37.77 -38.96 -7.30
C ARG A 335 37.46 -39.01 -8.79
N ASN A 336 36.97 -37.91 -9.37
CA ASN A 336 36.68 -37.80 -10.81
C ASN A 336 35.96 -39.04 -11.36
N THR A 337 34.94 -39.50 -10.62
CA THR A 337 34.25 -40.78 -10.87
C THR A 337 32.81 -40.53 -11.30
N THR A 338 32.40 -41.15 -12.40
CA THR A 338 31.06 -40.99 -12.98
C THR A 338 30.18 -42.16 -12.60
N PHE A 339 29.15 -41.92 -11.79
CA PHE A 339 28.17 -42.92 -11.38
C PHE A 339 26.91 -42.85 -12.25
N ASN A 340 26.44 -43.99 -12.75
CA ASN A 340 25.24 -44.10 -13.59
C ASN A 340 24.23 -45.12 -13.03
N ASN A 341 23.02 -44.68 -12.68
CA ASN A 341 21.90 -45.59 -12.40
C ASN A 341 20.57 -45.00 -12.92
N THR A 342 19.76 -45.81 -13.61
CA THR A 342 18.43 -45.41 -14.13
C THR A 342 17.34 -45.34 -13.05
N SER A 343 17.67 -45.66 -11.80
CA SER A 343 16.77 -45.68 -10.64
C SER A 343 17.23 -44.73 -9.52
N ASP A 344 16.46 -44.67 -8.43
CA ASP A 344 16.83 -43.96 -7.20
C ASP A 344 18.14 -44.52 -6.62
N TYR A 345 19.08 -43.62 -6.32
CA TYR A 345 20.42 -43.80 -5.75
C TYR A 345 21.44 -44.57 -6.61
N VAL A 346 22.71 -44.15 -6.54
CA VAL A 346 23.87 -44.97 -6.99
C VAL A 346 24.48 -45.76 -5.82
N MET A 347 24.33 -45.25 -4.60
CA MET A 347 24.96 -45.84 -3.42
C MET A 347 24.10 -45.70 -2.15
N TRP A 348 24.16 -46.72 -1.29
CA TRP A 348 23.76 -46.65 0.12
C TRP A 348 25.01 -46.78 1.00
N THR A 349 25.17 -45.92 2.00
CA THR A 349 26.38 -45.84 2.84
C THR A 349 26.37 -46.83 4.02
N ASN A 350 26.02 -48.10 3.77
CA ASN A 350 25.75 -49.07 4.84
C ASN A 350 26.96 -49.36 5.75
N THR A 351 28.17 -49.23 5.21
CA THR A 351 29.46 -49.58 5.82
C THR A 351 30.34 -48.32 5.97
N GLY A 352 31.56 -48.43 6.47
CA GLY A 352 32.46 -47.28 6.64
C GLY A 352 32.14 -46.42 7.87
N ILE A 353 33.00 -45.45 8.15
CA ILE A 353 32.75 -44.26 8.98
C ILE A 353 32.93 -42.96 8.18
N ALA A 354 33.55 -42.99 7.00
CA ALA A 354 33.65 -41.85 6.09
C ALA A 354 33.44 -42.22 4.61
N TYR A 355 32.75 -41.36 3.86
CA TYR A 355 32.73 -41.36 2.39
C TYR A 355 33.21 -40.01 1.89
N THR A 356 34.03 -40.00 0.83
CA THR A 356 34.45 -38.77 0.15
C THR A 356 34.23 -38.90 -1.34
N PHE A 357 33.43 -37.99 -1.90
CA PHE A 357 33.20 -37.84 -3.33
C PHE A 357 33.81 -36.49 -3.75
N ASP A 358 34.72 -36.51 -4.72
CA ASP A 358 35.52 -35.35 -5.10
C ASP A 358 35.59 -35.21 -6.62
N GLY A 359 34.97 -34.16 -7.17
CA GLY A 359 34.81 -33.98 -8.62
C GLY A 359 33.97 -35.06 -9.31
N CYS A 360 33.11 -35.77 -8.58
CA CYS A 360 32.33 -36.88 -9.12
C CYS A 360 31.08 -36.41 -9.89
N VAL A 361 30.67 -37.19 -10.90
CA VAL A 361 29.46 -36.95 -11.70
C VAL A 361 28.43 -38.04 -11.38
N PHE A 362 27.17 -37.68 -11.24
CA PHE A 362 26.09 -38.59 -10.88
C PHE A 362 24.91 -38.45 -11.84
N ASN A 363 24.72 -39.44 -12.71
CA ASN A 363 23.58 -39.51 -13.63
C ASN A 363 22.55 -40.49 -13.05
N VAL A 364 21.43 -39.97 -12.54
CA VAL A 364 20.52 -40.71 -11.66
C VAL A 364 19.05 -40.65 -12.05
N GLY A 365 18.33 -41.73 -11.79
CA GLY A 365 16.89 -41.84 -12.02
C GLY A 365 16.01 -41.14 -10.98
N GLY A 366 16.54 -40.20 -10.19
CA GLY A 366 15.89 -39.62 -9.02
C GLY A 366 16.89 -39.19 -7.95
N LYS A 367 16.87 -39.84 -6.79
CA LYS A 367 17.84 -39.59 -5.70
C LYS A 367 19.27 -39.97 -6.07
N THR A 368 20.25 -39.37 -5.40
CA THR A 368 21.67 -39.61 -5.66
C THR A 368 22.32 -40.56 -4.65
N LEU A 369 22.27 -40.23 -3.36
CA LEU A 369 22.89 -41.01 -2.29
C LEU A 369 21.89 -41.27 -1.15
N ASN A 370 21.81 -42.52 -0.70
CA ASN A 370 21.11 -42.89 0.52
C ASN A 370 22.12 -42.85 1.67
N VAL A 371 22.24 -41.71 2.34
CA VAL A 371 23.08 -41.57 3.53
C VAL A 371 22.35 -42.24 4.69
N TYR A 372 22.78 -43.46 4.99
CA TYR A 372 21.97 -44.43 5.71
C TYR A 372 22.80 -45.36 6.58
N ARG A 373 22.22 -45.75 7.72
CA ARG A 373 22.71 -46.79 8.63
C ARG A 373 21.64 -47.81 8.93
N ASP A 374 22.07 -49.05 9.08
CA ASP A 374 21.26 -50.11 9.67
C ASP A 374 21.26 -50.00 11.22
N SER A 375 20.14 -50.33 11.87
CA SER A 375 20.00 -50.27 13.33
C SER A 375 20.75 -51.37 14.07
N THR A 376 21.28 -52.37 13.35
CA THR A 376 22.06 -53.50 13.88
C THR A 376 23.59 -53.35 13.74
N SER A 377 24.06 -52.30 13.05
CA SER A 377 25.48 -52.17 12.68
C SER A 377 26.40 -51.80 13.85
N SER A 378 27.65 -52.29 13.81
CA SER A 378 28.68 -52.06 14.85
C SER A 378 29.73 -50.98 14.48
N TYR A 379 29.51 -50.26 13.38
CA TYR A 379 30.40 -49.21 12.91
C TYR A 379 30.29 -47.95 13.80
N GLY A 380 31.30 -47.08 13.76
CA GLY A 380 31.44 -45.96 14.70
C GLY A 380 30.24 -45.01 14.75
N SER A 381 30.10 -44.30 15.88
CA SER A 381 28.90 -43.49 16.21
C SER A 381 28.66 -42.26 15.33
N VAL A 382 29.55 -42.00 14.37
CA VAL A 382 29.43 -40.92 13.39
C VAL A 382 29.61 -41.52 12.00
N LEU A 383 28.84 -41.03 11.03
CA LEU A 383 29.12 -41.21 9.60
C LEU A 383 29.40 -39.85 8.96
N THR A 384 30.62 -39.68 8.44
CA THR A 384 31.01 -38.47 7.70
C THR A 384 30.79 -38.68 6.20
N VAL A 385 30.17 -37.72 5.51
CA VAL A 385 30.06 -37.70 4.05
C VAL A 385 30.57 -36.37 3.51
N ASN A 386 31.69 -36.40 2.81
CA ASN A 386 32.25 -35.25 2.09
C ASN A 386 31.80 -35.32 0.62
N PHE A 387 31.23 -34.22 0.12
CA PHE A 387 30.65 -34.12 -1.23
C PHE A 387 31.15 -32.83 -1.88
N ASN A 388 32.25 -32.95 -2.63
CA ASN A 388 33.11 -31.84 -3.03
C ASN A 388 33.06 -31.67 -4.56
N ASN A 389 32.73 -30.47 -5.05
CA ASN A 389 32.75 -30.11 -6.49
C ASN A 389 32.00 -31.10 -7.42
N CYS A 390 30.96 -31.78 -6.92
CA CYS A 390 30.27 -32.85 -7.65
C CYS A 390 29.17 -32.32 -8.59
N THR A 391 28.89 -33.02 -9.69
CA THR A 391 27.76 -32.70 -10.58
C THR A 391 26.68 -33.77 -10.49
N VAL A 392 25.43 -33.37 -10.31
CA VAL A 392 24.27 -34.26 -10.21
C VAL A 392 23.24 -33.95 -11.29
N ASN A 393 22.97 -34.96 -12.11
CA ASN A 393 21.99 -34.92 -13.19
C ASN A 393 20.87 -35.91 -12.85
N SER A 394 19.72 -35.43 -12.40
CA SER A 394 18.56 -36.27 -12.12
C SER A 394 17.51 -36.20 -13.22
N THR A 395 16.86 -37.33 -13.50
CA THR A 395 15.72 -37.41 -14.43
C THR A 395 14.36 -37.38 -13.73
N LYS A 396 14.29 -37.22 -12.40
CA LYS A 396 13.01 -37.13 -11.65
C LYS A 396 13.04 -36.04 -10.56
N PRO A 397 12.10 -35.08 -10.58
CA PRO A 397 12.12 -33.88 -9.73
C PRO A 397 11.87 -34.13 -8.23
N ASN A 398 11.51 -35.33 -7.80
CA ASN A 398 10.69 -35.47 -6.60
C ASN A 398 11.44 -35.56 -5.25
N LYS A 399 12.77 -35.39 -5.17
CA LYS A 399 13.62 -35.62 -3.97
C LYS A 399 14.90 -34.75 -3.96
N SER A 400 15.68 -34.77 -2.87
CA SER A 400 17.03 -34.17 -2.78
C SER A 400 18.18 -35.14 -3.12
N VAL A 401 19.37 -34.61 -3.41
CA VAL A 401 20.62 -35.35 -3.70
C VAL A 401 20.98 -36.32 -2.56
N LEU A 402 21.17 -35.78 -1.35
CA LEU A 402 21.51 -36.55 -0.14
C LEU A 402 20.26 -36.85 0.67
N ASN A 403 19.85 -38.12 0.70
CA ASN A 403 18.74 -38.60 1.52
C ASN A 403 19.28 -39.17 2.84
N ILE A 404 19.20 -38.38 3.91
CA ILE A 404 19.75 -38.71 5.23
C ILE A 404 18.65 -39.37 6.09
N LYS A 405 18.83 -40.64 6.45
CA LYS A 405 17.86 -41.44 7.24
C LYS A 405 18.49 -42.67 7.90
N ASP A 406 17.80 -43.29 8.84
CA ASP A 406 18.19 -44.56 9.48
C ASP A 406 17.03 -45.56 9.55
N GLN A 407 17.27 -46.73 10.15
CA GLN A 407 16.25 -47.74 10.46
C GLN A 407 15.49 -47.40 11.76
N GLY A 408 14.51 -46.50 11.66
CA GLY A 408 13.44 -46.34 12.65
C GLY A 408 13.85 -45.65 13.95
N ASP A 409 13.74 -46.35 15.09
CA ASP A 409 14.11 -45.83 16.41
C ASP A 409 15.59 -46.13 16.70
N ASN A 410 16.47 -45.33 16.07
CA ASN A 410 17.93 -45.32 16.21
C ASN A 410 18.39 -45.62 17.65
N PRO A 411 18.76 -46.87 17.97
CA PRO A 411 18.99 -47.29 19.34
C PRO A 411 20.42 -46.97 19.80
N ALA A 412 21.31 -46.74 18.85
CA ALA A 412 22.75 -46.57 19.05
C ALA A 412 23.22 -45.10 18.99
N LYS A 413 22.31 -44.17 18.63
CA LYS A 413 22.52 -42.71 18.59
C LYS A 413 23.59 -42.26 17.58
N TRP A 414 23.45 -42.73 16.35
CA TRP A 414 24.28 -42.28 15.22
C TRP A 414 24.08 -40.79 14.93
N ASP A 415 25.17 -40.10 14.56
CA ASP A 415 25.16 -38.75 13.98
C ASP A 415 25.69 -38.80 12.53
N PHE A 416 25.08 -38.01 11.64
CA PHE A 416 25.43 -37.90 10.23
C PHE A 416 26.07 -36.53 9.98
N VAL A 417 27.39 -36.48 9.81
CA VAL A 417 28.14 -35.24 9.53
C VAL A 417 28.33 -35.12 8.03
N ILE A 418 27.64 -34.16 7.41
CA ILE A 418 27.62 -33.94 5.97
C ILE A 418 28.40 -32.67 5.65
N ASN A 419 29.44 -32.77 4.83
CA ASN A 419 30.24 -31.64 4.37
C ASN A 419 30.08 -31.51 2.85
N ILE A 420 29.35 -30.49 2.41
CA ILE A 420 29.23 -30.14 0.99
C ILE A 420 30.19 -28.98 0.72
N THR A 421 31.07 -29.11 -0.27
CA THR A 421 32.08 -28.07 -0.55
C THR A 421 32.26 -27.76 -2.03
N GLY A 422 32.61 -26.50 -2.31
CA GLY A 422 32.88 -26.00 -3.65
C GLY A 422 31.67 -26.03 -4.58
N ASN A 423 31.93 -25.92 -5.88
CA ASN A 423 30.92 -25.65 -6.90
C ASN A 423 30.16 -26.91 -7.32
N THR A 424 29.42 -27.49 -6.38
CA THR A 424 28.47 -28.57 -6.65
C THR A 424 27.37 -28.08 -7.61
N LYS A 425 27.03 -28.88 -8.61
CA LYS A 425 25.96 -28.59 -9.60
C LYS A 425 24.83 -29.60 -9.45
N VAL A 426 23.57 -29.15 -9.52
CA VAL A 426 22.38 -29.99 -9.37
C VAL A 426 21.36 -29.64 -10.44
N SER A 427 20.83 -30.64 -11.15
CA SER A 427 19.74 -30.47 -12.11
C SER A 427 18.65 -31.54 -11.94
N GLY A 428 17.42 -31.18 -12.33
CA GLY A 428 16.27 -32.11 -12.37
C GLY A 428 15.72 -32.56 -11.02
N LEU A 429 15.94 -31.79 -9.94
CA LEU A 429 15.40 -32.02 -8.58
C LEU A 429 14.59 -30.81 -8.10
N ASN A 430 13.66 -31.02 -7.17
CA ASN A 430 12.92 -29.97 -6.46
C ASN A 430 13.45 -29.75 -5.05
N ALA A 431 13.25 -28.55 -4.53
CA ALA A 431 13.48 -28.21 -3.13
C ALA A 431 12.68 -29.12 -2.18
N ASN A 432 13.29 -29.54 -1.08
CA ASN A 432 12.62 -30.34 -0.06
C ASN A 432 11.78 -29.48 0.90
N SER A 433 10.55 -29.89 1.18
CA SER A 433 9.60 -29.11 1.98
C SER A 433 9.87 -29.01 3.49
N ARG A 434 10.92 -29.67 4.01
CA ARG A 434 11.41 -29.48 5.40
C ARG A 434 12.72 -28.70 5.44
N THR A 435 13.72 -29.11 4.65
CA THR A 435 15.05 -28.49 4.67
C THR A 435 15.16 -27.23 3.79
N CYS A 436 14.20 -27.03 2.88
CA CYS A 436 14.27 -26.04 1.80
C CYS A 436 15.54 -26.19 0.94
N SER A 437 15.94 -27.45 0.67
CA SER A 437 17.18 -27.75 -0.07
C SER A 437 17.07 -28.94 -1.04
N ARG A 438 17.54 -28.74 -2.28
CA ARG A 438 17.84 -29.78 -3.28
C ARG A 438 19.05 -30.62 -2.90
N LEU A 439 20.00 -30.06 -2.13
CA LEU A 439 21.23 -30.73 -1.75
C LEU A 439 20.99 -31.85 -0.72
N PHE A 440 20.10 -31.64 0.25
CA PHE A 440 19.86 -32.63 1.30
C PHE A 440 18.42 -32.64 1.82
N GLN A 441 17.95 -33.83 2.22
CA GLN A 441 16.74 -34.01 3.00
C GLN A 441 17.03 -34.86 4.24
N VAL A 442 16.56 -34.41 5.40
CA VAL A 442 16.62 -35.15 6.67
C VAL A 442 15.27 -35.78 6.95
N TYR A 443 15.23 -37.10 7.10
CA TYR A 443 14.01 -37.85 7.35
C TYR A 443 13.33 -37.45 8.66
N ASN A 444 12.01 -37.60 8.70
CA ASN A 444 11.19 -37.46 9.91
C ASN A 444 10.23 -38.64 9.97
N ASP A 445 10.10 -39.26 11.13
CA ASP A 445 9.13 -40.33 11.34
C ASP A 445 7.75 -39.72 11.61
N GLN A 446 6.93 -39.72 10.57
CA GLN A 446 5.58 -39.15 10.59
C GLN A 446 4.65 -39.82 11.63
N ASN A 447 4.99 -41.00 12.14
CA ASN A 447 4.15 -41.77 13.07
C ASN A 447 4.37 -41.39 14.55
N THR A 448 5.50 -40.77 14.89
CA THR A 448 5.91 -40.52 16.29
C THR A 448 5.99 -39.05 16.67
N GLY A 449 5.86 -38.12 15.70
CA GLY A 449 5.89 -36.67 15.93
C GLY A 449 7.18 -36.14 16.58
N THR A 450 8.21 -36.98 16.67
CA THR A 450 9.43 -36.70 17.43
C THR A 450 10.54 -36.29 16.47
N VAL A 451 10.95 -35.02 16.55
CA VAL A 451 12.04 -34.50 15.71
C VAL A 451 13.35 -35.19 16.07
N LYS A 452 13.76 -36.12 15.21
CA LYS A 452 15.01 -36.87 15.32
C LYS A 452 16.18 -35.99 14.84
N HIS A 453 17.24 -35.94 15.65
CA HIS A 453 18.27 -34.88 15.63
C HIS A 453 19.44 -35.14 14.67
N TYR A 454 19.50 -36.32 14.06
CA TYR A 454 20.73 -37.07 13.75
C TYR A 454 21.62 -36.53 12.62
N ALA A 455 21.49 -35.27 12.21
CA ALA A 455 22.27 -34.73 11.09
C ALA A 455 22.83 -33.34 11.39
N THR A 456 24.13 -33.19 11.19
CA THR A 456 24.83 -31.91 11.08
C THR A 456 25.25 -31.71 9.63
N VAL A 457 24.71 -30.69 8.96
CA VAL A 457 25.02 -30.39 7.54
C VAL A 457 25.76 -29.07 7.43
N ASN A 458 26.96 -29.13 6.87
CA ASN A 458 27.85 -28.01 6.59
C ASN A 458 27.92 -27.78 5.07
N ILE A 459 27.79 -26.54 4.64
CA ILE A 459 28.01 -26.11 3.26
C ILE A 459 29.13 -25.06 3.28
N ASN A 460 30.26 -25.35 2.62
CA ASN A 460 31.49 -24.56 2.69
C ASN A 460 31.96 -24.22 4.12
N GLY A 461 31.75 -25.14 5.06
CA GLY A 461 32.10 -24.98 6.48
C GLY A 461 31.03 -24.29 7.33
N THR A 462 30.06 -23.60 6.72
CA THR A 462 28.90 -23.05 7.44
C THR A 462 27.90 -24.15 7.76
N THR A 463 27.66 -24.42 9.03
CA THR A 463 26.59 -25.34 9.48
C THR A 463 25.23 -24.74 9.19
N VAL A 464 24.46 -25.33 8.26
CA VAL A 464 23.12 -24.86 7.86
C VAL A 464 21.99 -25.65 8.52
N TRP A 465 22.28 -26.88 8.98
CA TRP A 465 21.31 -27.75 9.63
C TRP A 465 21.97 -28.50 10.78
N LYS A 466 21.30 -28.56 11.94
CA LYS A 466 21.80 -29.25 13.12
C LYS A 466 20.66 -29.62 14.07
N ASP A 467 20.85 -30.64 14.89
CA ASP A 467 19.96 -31.03 16.01
C ASP A 467 18.47 -31.29 15.63
N GLY A 468 18.18 -31.40 14.33
CA GLY A 468 16.84 -31.64 13.77
C GLY A 468 16.16 -30.41 13.15
N GLU A 469 16.82 -29.25 13.15
CA GLU A 469 16.31 -27.96 12.66
C GLU A 469 17.36 -27.16 11.86
N ARG A 470 16.96 -25.98 11.37
CA ARG A 470 17.85 -25.06 10.63
C ARG A 470 18.79 -24.36 11.61
N ALA A 471 20.09 -24.33 11.30
CA ALA A 471 21.12 -23.73 12.14
C ALA A 471 21.42 -22.25 11.81
N VAL A 472 20.92 -21.76 10.67
CA VAL A 472 20.96 -20.35 10.25
C VAL A 472 19.63 -19.94 9.60
N ASP A 473 19.34 -18.64 9.61
CA ASP A 473 18.09 -18.05 9.12
C ASP A 473 17.79 -18.39 7.67
N HIS A 474 16.51 -18.38 7.29
CA HIS A 474 16.09 -18.82 5.97
C HIS A 474 16.72 -17.98 4.84
N ASN A 475 16.91 -16.69 5.09
CA ASN A 475 17.52 -15.70 4.17
C ASN A 475 19.04 -15.61 4.24
N PHE A 476 19.70 -16.42 5.10
CA PHE A 476 21.14 -16.35 5.32
C PHE A 476 21.94 -16.51 4.02
N ASP A 477 22.75 -15.50 3.72
CA ASP A 477 23.52 -15.28 2.49
C ASP A 477 25.04 -15.46 2.66
N GLY A 478 25.51 -15.76 3.88
CA GLY A 478 26.92 -15.90 4.21
C GLY A 478 27.62 -17.16 3.67
N ILE A 479 27.12 -17.82 2.61
CA ILE A 479 27.77 -18.98 1.99
C ILE A 479 28.49 -18.57 0.71
N THR A 480 29.75 -18.15 0.87
CA THR A 480 30.63 -17.77 -0.23
C THR A 480 31.19 -19.00 -0.94
N GLY A 481 31.16 -19.00 -2.29
CA GLY A 481 31.98 -19.88 -3.14
C GLY A 481 31.70 -21.39 -3.08
N GLY A 482 30.47 -21.84 -2.78
CA GLY A 482 30.18 -23.28 -2.75
C GLY A 482 28.75 -23.67 -2.40
N SER A 483 27.78 -22.95 -2.95
CA SER A 483 26.42 -23.47 -3.14
C SER A 483 26.11 -23.50 -4.64
N TYR A 484 25.15 -24.32 -5.06
CA TYR A 484 24.79 -24.38 -6.48
C TYR A 484 23.98 -23.14 -6.89
N SER A 485 24.22 -22.65 -8.11
CA SER A 485 23.36 -21.69 -8.80
C SER A 485 22.30 -22.45 -9.60
N ASP A 486 21.04 -22.07 -9.45
CA ASP A 486 19.91 -22.48 -10.30
C ASP A 486 19.90 -21.72 -11.64
N GLY A 487 20.31 -20.44 -11.60
CA GLY A 487 20.45 -19.58 -12.78
C GLY A 487 19.23 -18.71 -13.09
N ALA A 488 18.33 -18.48 -12.13
CA ALA A 488 17.20 -17.58 -12.29
C ALA A 488 17.59 -16.10 -12.07
N ASP A 489 16.90 -15.19 -12.75
CA ASP A 489 17.09 -13.75 -12.55
C ASP A 489 16.57 -13.30 -11.17
N GLY A 490 17.38 -12.51 -10.45
CA GLY A 490 17.10 -12.12 -9.08
C GLY A 490 17.43 -13.19 -8.03
N ALA A 491 18.06 -14.31 -8.42
CA ALA A 491 18.35 -15.42 -7.52
C ALA A 491 19.42 -15.14 -6.45
N GLY A 492 19.15 -15.59 -5.22
CA GLY A 492 20.09 -15.58 -4.11
C GLY A 492 21.20 -16.63 -4.24
N SER A 493 22.23 -16.36 -5.05
CA SER A 493 23.32 -17.32 -5.31
C SER A 493 24.15 -17.70 -4.06
N ALA A 494 24.25 -16.81 -3.07
CA ALA A 494 24.98 -17.05 -1.81
C ALA A 494 24.09 -17.61 -0.69
N GLN A 495 22.76 -17.61 -0.87
CA GLN A 495 21.79 -18.15 0.06
C GLN A 495 21.77 -19.69 0.01
N TYR A 496 21.51 -20.34 1.16
CA TYR A 496 21.48 -21.81 1.24
C TYR A 496 20.11 -22.43 0.97
N THR A 497 19.02 -21.70 1.23
CA THR A 497 17.67 -22.19 1.00
C THR A 497 17.22 -21.94 -0.44
N ASP A 498 16.65 -22.95 -1.05
CA ASP A 498 16.12 -22.86 -2.42
C ASP A 498 15.00 -21.83 -2.52
N GLY A 499 14.30 -21.52 -1.43
CA GLY A 499 13.29 -20.45 -1.42
C GLY A 499 13.85 -19.09 -1.83
N TYR A 500 15.05 -18.73 -1.34
CA TYR A 500 15.71 -17.46 -1.74
C TYR A 500 16.62 -17.60 -2.97
N LYS A 501 17.04 -18.81 -3.34
CA LYS A 501 17.65 -19.06 -4.66
C LYS A 501 16.62 -18.81 -5.75
N ASP A 502 15.58 -19.63 -5.79
CA ASP A 502 14.58 -19.66 -6.85
C ASP A 502 13.57 -18.48 -6.79
N ASN A 503 13.78 -17.49 -5.91
CA ASN A 503 12.84 -16.41 -5.56
C ASN A 503 11.40 -16.91 -5.32
N ALA A 504 11.28 -18.09 -4.69
CA ALA A 504 10.06 -18.88 -4.66
C ALA A 504 9.15 -18.50 -3.48
N PHE A 505 8.65 -17.26 -3.50
CA PHE A 505 7.71 -16.74 -2.50
C PHE A 505 6.34 -16.39 -3.11
N ASP A 506 5.28 -16.55 -2.34
CA ASP A 506 4.04 -15.79 -2.49
C ASP A 506 4.08 -14.61 -1.52
N THR A 507 3.61 -13.43 -1.94
CA THR A 507 3.56 -12.24 -1.10
C THR A 507 2.12 -11.76 -0.96
N SER A 508 1.68 -11.52 0.27
CA SER A 508 0.43 -10.83 0.58
C SER A 508 0.72 -9.57 1.41
N ALA A 509 -0.25 -8.66 1.43
CA ALA A 509 -0.25 -7.50 2.29
C ALA A 509 -1.53 -7.50 3.13
N SER A 510 -1.47 -6.99 4.36
CA SER A 510 -2.69 -6.59 5.07
C SER A 510 -3.32 -5.36 4.40
N GLU A 511 -4.56 -5.08 4.78
CA GLU A 511 -5.10 -3.72 4.66
C GLU A 511 -4.17 -2.69 5.33
N TRP A 512 -4.30 -1.43 4.92
CA TRP A 512 -3.67 -0.31 5.60
C TRP A 512 -4.40 -0.01 6.91
N PHE A 513 -3.64 0.20 7.99
CA PHE A 513 -4.14 0.66 9.27
C PHE A 513 -3.59 2.06 9.56
N THR A 514 -4.49 3.01 9.82
CA THR A 514 -4.14 4.41 10.09
C THR A 514 -4.23 4.73 11.58
N ASN A 515 -3.14 5.24 12.14
CA ASN A 515 -3.00 5.65 13.55
C ASN A 515 -3.66 7.02 13.80
N ALA A 516 -3.81 7.42 15.08
CA ALA A 516 -4.46 8.69 15.43
C ALA A 516 -3.67 9.95 15.01
N ASP A 517 -2.36 9.84 14.76
CA ASP A 517 -1.55 10.91 14.16
C ASP A 517 -1.71 11.02 12.63
N GLY A 518 -2.42 10.07 12.01
CA GLY A 518 -2.65 9.96 10.58
C GLY A 518 -1.58 9.20 9.81
N SER A 519 -0.53 8.69 10.46
CA SER A 519 0.41 7.76 9.82
C SER A 519 -0.28 6.42 9.56
N SER A 520 0.04 5.78 8.44
CA SER A 520 -0.54 4.49 8.06
C SER A 520 0.55 3.41 7.97
N TYR A 521 0.21 2.16 8.28
CA TYR A 521 1.11 1.02 8.04
C TYR A 521 0.35 -0.20 7.55
N ARG A 522 1.06 -1.12 6.90
CA ARG A 522 0.57 -2.47 6.58
C ARG A 522 1.67 -3.51 6.75
N THR A 523 1.26 -4.74 7.05
CA THR A 523 2.18 -5.87 7.18
C THR A 523 2.23 -6.65 5.87
N ILE A 524 3.41 -6.68 5.26
CA ILE A 524 3.73 -7.51 4.10
C ILE A 524 4.19 -8.87 4.60
N THR A 525 3.53 -9.94 4.15
CA THR A 525 3.88 -11.33 4.50
C THR A 525 4.38 -12.05 3.26
N LYS A 526 5.60 -12.59 3.31
CA LYS A 526 6.14 -13.47 2.26
C LYS A 526 6.13 -14.91 2.75
N THR A 527 5.68 -15.83 1.90
CA THR A 527 5.55 -17.26 2.20
C THR A 527 6.34 -18.09 1.20
N CYS A 528 7.34 -18.83 1.67
CA CYS A 528 8.18 -19.69 0.84
C CYS A 528 7.38 -20.89 0.29
N LYS A 529 7.26 -20.97 -1.04
CA LYS A 529 6.50 -21.98 -1.80
C LYS A 529 6.94 -23.42 -1.54
N TYR A 530 8.19 -23.64 -1.12
CA TYR A 530 8.73 -24.97 -0.90
C TYR A 530 8.49 -25.51 0.51
N CYS A 531 8.76 -24.73 1.56
CA CYS A 531 8.68 -25.21 2.95
C CYS A 531 7.69 -24.46 3.86
N GLY A 532 6.89 -23.53 3.32
CA GLY A 532 5.91 -22.74 4.09
C GLY A 532 6.52 -21.81 5.14
N TYR A 533 7.82 -21.50 5.05
CA TYR A 533 8.43 -20.48 5.91
C TYR A 533 7.85 -19.11 5.59
N THR A 534 7.42 -18.38 6.62
CA THR A 534 6.94 -17.01 6.50
C THR A 534 7.93 -16.02 7.08
N GLU A 535 8.12 -14.89 6.40
CA GLU A 535 8.69 -13.67 6.97
C GLU A 535 7.69 -12.51 6.83
N THR A 536 7.75 -11.55 7.76
CA THR A 536 6.93 -10.35 7.72
C THR A 536 7.80 -9.09 7.75
N SER A 537 7.42 -8.08 6.98
CA SER A 537 8.01 -6.73 7.00
C SER A 537 6.88 -5.69 7.04
N LYS A 538 7.17 -4.50 7.56
CA LYS A 538 6.19 -3.40 7.60
C LYS A 538 6.48 -2.39 6.50
N GLU A 539 5.42 -1.92 5.87
CA GLU A 539 5.43 -0.76 4.99
C GLU A 539 4.70 0.36 5.73
N GLU A 540 5.32 1.52 5.87
CA GLU A 540 4.81 2.63 6.67
C GLU A 540 4.76 3.91 5.82
N LYS A 541 3.69 4.71 6.00
CA LYS A 541 3.42 5.98 5.32
C LYS A 541 3.24 7.06 6.37
N SER A 542 3.91 8.20 6.22
CA SER A 542 3.66 9.38 7.06
C SER A 542 2.25 9.94 6.87
N ALA A 543 1.74 10.60 7.90
CA ALA A 543 0.56 11.45 7.78
C ALA A 543 0.82 12.58 6.78
N ASP A 544 -0.17 12.88 5.93
CA ASP A 544 -0.23 14.15 5.23
C ASP A 544 -0.86 15.17 6.20
N PRO A 545 -0.23 16.34 6.46
CA PRO A 545 -0.73 17.27 7.46
C PRO A 545 -2.06 17.88 6.99
N LYS A 546 -3.10 17.73 7.82
CA LYS A 546 -4.41 18.33 7.58
C LYS A 546 -4.30 19.86 7.62
N GLN A 547 -4.30 20.47 6.44
CA GLN A 547 -4.34 21.91 6.25
C GLN A 547 -5.55 22.29 5.40
N TRP A 548 -6.24 23.35 5.81
CA TRP A 548 -7.33 23.96 5.07
C TRP A 548 -7.03 25.46 4.99
N GLU A 549 -7.02 26.01 3.78
CA GLU A 549 -7.02 27.45 3.57
C GLU A 549 -8.32 28.05 4.12
N TYR A 550 -8.22 29.14 4.88
CA TYR A 550 -9.38 29.95 5.22
C TYR A 550 -9.92 30.62 3.94
N SER A 551 -11.15 30.27 3.56
CA SER A 551 -11.83 30.73 2.34
C SER A 551 -12.04 32.25 2.37
N LYS A 552 -11.18 33.00 1.68
CA LYS A 552 -11.04 34.47 1.76
C LYS A 552 -10.99 35.07 0.36
N SER A 553 -11.58 36.25 0.14
CA SER A 553 -11.41 36.98 -1.13
C SER A 553 -11.22 38.49 -0.94
N LYS A 554 -10.38 39.06 -1.81
CA LYS A 554 -10.19 40.51 -1.98
C LYS A 554 -10.68 40.86 -3.37
N THR A 555 -11.45 41.93 -3.51
CA THR A 555 -11.90 42.44 -4.82
C THR A 555 -11.62 43.92 -4.95
N ALA A 556 -11.50 44.41 -6.19
CA ALA A 556 -11.37 45.82 -6.52
C ALA A 556 -12.17 46.16 -7.78
N THR A 557 -12.84 47.31 -7.82
CA THR A 557 -13.40 47.85 -9.08
C THR A 557 -12.31 48.47 -9.95
N ASN A 558 -12.48 48.45 -11.28
CA ASN A 558 -11.57 49.17 -12.15
C ASN A 558 -11.65 50.69 -11.89
N LEU A 559 -10.53 51.40 -12.12
CA LEU A 559 -10.44 52.83 -11.83
C LEU A 559 -11.52 53.65 -12.54
N ASP A 560 -12.12 54.57 -11.81
CA ASP A 560 -13.03 55.57 -12.35
C ASP A 560 -12.30 56.81 -12.89
N LYS A 561 -13.07 57.79 -13.36
CA LYS A 561 -12.56 59.05 -13.93
C LYS A 561 -11.79 59.95 -12.95
N ASP A 562 -11.93 59.71 -11.65
CA ASP A 562 -11.24 60.46 -10.58
C ASP A 562 -10.06 59.64 -10.01
N TYR A 563 -9.73 58.53 -10.67
CA TYR A 563 -8.72 57.52 -10.32
C TYR A 563 -8.96 56.82 -8.98
N GLN A 564 -10.23 56.63 -8.59
CA GLN A 564 -10.62 55.86 -7.42
C GLN A 564 -11.01 54.42 -7.76
N SER A 565 -10.81 53.51 -6.82
CA SER A 565 -11.23 52.10 -6.87
C SER A 565 -11.88 51.71 -5.54
N ASP A 566 -13.03 51.02 -5.61
CA ASP A 566 -13.71 50.42 -4.46
C ASP A 566 -13.13 49.03 -4.20
N VAL A 567 -12.55 48.85 -3.01
CA VAL A 567 -11.89 47.62 -2.58
C VAL A 567 -12.71 46.96 -1.47
N SER A 568 -12.82 45.62 -1.52
CA SER A 568 -13.51 44.83 -0.50
C SER A 568 -12.65 43.64 -0.04
N LEU A 569 -12.51 43.45 1.27
CA LEU A 569 -11.88 42.29 1.91
C LEU A 569 -12.97 41.48 2.60
N THR A 570 -13.23 40.24 2.16
CA THR A 570 -14.42 39.46 2.55
C THR A 570 -14.08 38.09 3.15
N LEU A 571 -14.71 37.79 4.30
CA LEU A 571 -14.48 36.63 5.17
C LEU A 571 -15.81 36.04 5.68
N PRO A 572 -16.15 34.76 5.41
CA PRO A 572 -15.58 33.94 4.33
C PRO A 572 -15.80 34.59 2.95
N SER A 573 -15.03 34.19 1.94
CA SER A 573 -15.04 34.73 0.58
C SER A 573 -16.45 34.92 0.02
N ALA A 574 -16.67 35.98 -0.78
CA ALA A 574 -17.99 36.29 -1.34
C ALA A 574 -18.54 35.18 -2.26
N GLU A 575 -17.65 34.32 -2.74
CA GLU A 575 -17.87 33.14 -3.57
C GLU A 575 -18.20 31.87 -2.75
N GLN A 576 -17.93 31.86 -1.44
CA GLN A 576 -18.15 30.72 -0.56
C GLN A 576 -19.64 30.44 -0.35
N GLN A 577 -20.11 29.24 -0.70
CA GLN A 577 -21.45 28.81 -0.25
C GLN A 577 -21.48 28.68 1.28
N LEU A 578 -22.46 29.35 1.91
CA LEU A 578 -22.73 29.30 3.35
C LEU A 578 -23.53 28.04 3.72
N THR A 579 -23.06 26.88 3.24
CA THR A 579 -23.63 25.55 3.48
C THR A 579 -22.67 24.72 4.31
N THR A 580 -23.16 24.08 5.38
CA THR A 580 -22.40 23.17 6.25
C THR A 580 -23.07 21.80 6.27
N GLU A 581 -22.30 20.72 6.31
CA GLU A 581 -22.80 19.33 6.35
C GLU A 581 -22.42 18.66 7.68
N ILE A 582 -23.36 17.97 8.33
CA ILE A 582 -23.15 17.28 9.60
C ILE A 582 -23.69 15.85 9.52
N CYS A 583 -22.81 14.88 9.34
CA CYS A 583 -23.12 13.46 9.40
C CYS A 583 -23.02 12.95 10.84
N PHE A 584 -24.14 12.62 11.47
CA PHE A 584 -24.18 11.95 12.76
C PHE A 584 -24.07 10.43 12.58
N VAL A 585 -23.09 9.82 13.23
CA VAL A 585 -22.89 8.36 13.25
C VAL A 585 -23.38 7.84 14.60
N LEU A 586 -24.60 7.30 14.61
CA LEU A 586 -25.36 7.01 15.82
C LEU A 586 -25.31 5.53 16.18
N ASP A 587 -24.77 5.25 17.36
CA ASP A 587 -24.82 3.93 17.96
C ASP A 587 -26.24 3.63 18.42
N GLY A 588 -26.92 2.71 17.73
CA GLY A 588 -28.24 2.23 18.16
C GLY A 588 -28.16 1.20 19.28
N SER A 589 -26.97 0.69 19.60
CA SER A 589 -26.77 -0.40 20.56
C SER A 589 -26.86 0.08 22.01
N SER A 590 -27.05 -0.87 22.92
CA SER A 590 -26.86 -0.70 24.38
C SER A 590 -27.46 0.55 25.05
N TYR A 591 -28.72 0.90 24.74
CA TYR A 591 -29.56 1.80 25.58
C TYR A 591 -29.02 3.22 25.81
N SER A 592 -28.16 3.71 24.94
CA SER A 592 -27.47 4.99 25.07
C SER A 592 -28.42 6.20 24.87
N LYS A 593 -28.21 7.29 25.63
CA LYS A 593 -28.91 8.60 25.47
C LYS A 593 -28.30 9.45 24.33
N THR A 594 -27.95 8.82 23.21
CA THR A 594 -27.31 9.45 22.04
C THR A 594 -28.14 10.62 21.50
N SER A 595 -29.44 10.40 21.29
CA SER A 595 -30.34 11.37 20.66
C SER A 595 -30.63 12.62 21.49
N GLU A 596 -30.81 12.52 22.81
CA GLU A 596 -31.05 13.69 23.68
C GLU A 596 -29.94 14.74 23.56
N SER A 597 -28.70 14.28 23.48
CA SER A 597 -27.52 15.15 23.50
C SER A 597 -27.25 15.77 22.13
N ALA A 598 -27.39 14.99 21.05
CA ALA A 598 -27.25 15.47 19.67
C ALA A 598 -28.38 16.42 19.25
N LEU A 599 -29.64 16.15 19.63
CA LEU A 599 -30.76 17.06 19.34
C LEU A 599 -30.61 18.41 20.07
N LYS A 600 -29.94 18.45 21.23
CA LYS A 600 -29.62 19.70 21.92
C LYS A 600 -28.66 20.58 21.10
N LEU A 601 -27.61 19.98 20.50
CA LEU A 601 -26.70 20.67 19.58
C LEU A 601 -27.46 21.20 18.36
N LEU A 602 -28.27 20.36 17.74
CA LEU A 602 -29.04 20.73 16.55
C LEU A 602 -30.07 21.84 16.82
N SER A 603 -30.69 21.87 18.00
CA SER A 603 -31.57 22.98 18.39
C SER A 603 -30.81 24.31 18.43
N SER A 604 -29.60 24.35 19.01
CA SER A 604 -28.79 25.57 19.10
C SER A 604 -28.20 26.01 17.75
N LEU A 605 -27.91 25.06 16.85
CA LEU A 605 -27.49 25.36 15.48
C LEU A 605 -28.67 25.88 14.63
N LYS A 606 -29.87 25.32 14.80
CA LYS A 606 -31.08 25.72 14.08
C LYS A 606 -31.43 27.19 14.32
N ASP A 607 -31.25 27.69 15.54
CA ASP A 607 -31.54 29.09 15.87
C ASP A 607 -30.52 30.04 15.21
N ALA A 608 -29.22 29.71 15.20
CA ALA A 608 -28.18 30.46 14.49
C ALA A 608 -28.37 30.46 12.95
N VAL A 609 -28.87 29.36 12.40
CA VAL A 609 -29.28 29.23 10.99
C VAL A 609 -30.48 30.15 10.67
N ALA A 610 -31.46 30.22 11.57
CA ALA A 610 -32.67 31.03 11.35
C ALA A 610 -32.41 32.54 11.31
N GLU A 611 -31.35 33.04 11.96
CA GLU A 611 -30.97 34.47 11.92
C GLU A 611 -30.16 34.87 10.68
N SER A 612 -29.60 33.89 9.95
CA SER A 612 -28.59 34.09 8.89
C SER A 612 -29.03 33.59 7.50
N GLY A 613 -30.03 32.71 7.45
CA GLY A 613 -30.49 32.05 6.22
C GLY A 613 -29.53 30.99 5.66
N ALA A 614 -28.43 30.70 6.38
CA ALA A 614 -27.45 29.70 5.97
C ALA A 614 -28.04 28.28 5.94
N LYS A 615 -27.43 27.36 5.19
CA LYS A 615 -27.88 25.97 5.14
C LYS A 615 -27.03 25.09 6.06
N VAL A 616 -27.68 24.32 6.92
CA VAL A 616 -27.06 23.15 7.60
C VAL A 616 -27.78 21.91 7.14
N GLN A 617 -27.07 21.05 6.42
CA GLN A 617 -27.50 19.69 6.11
C GLN A 617 -27.14 18.77 7.26
N VAL A 618 -28.07 17.90 7.64
CA VAL A 618 -27.90 16.89 8.69
C VAL A 618 -28.16 15.53 8.07
N ASP A 619 -27.11 14.72 8.02
CA ASP A 619 -27.14 13.34 7.56
C ASP A 619 -27.09 12.40 8.77
N ILE A 620 -27.84 11.31 8.73
CA ILE A 620 -28.00 10.41 9.88
C ILE A 620 -27.63 8.98 9.47
N VAL A 621 -26.56 8.47 10.06
CA VAL A 621 -26.05 7.12 9.88
C VAL A 621 -26.24 6.33 11.16
N GLY A 622 -27.30 5.53 11.24
CA GLY A 622 -27.48 4.58 12.34
C GLY A 622 -26.57 3.36 12.14
N PHE A 623 -25.97 2.83 13.21
CA PHE A 623 -25.26 1.55 13.14
C PHE A 623 -25.66 0.56 14.24
N LYS A 624 -25.61 -0.73 13.87
CA LYS A 624 -25.69 -1.89 14.76
C LYS A 624 -24.84 -3.03 14.23
N ARG A 625 -25.44 -4.11 13.72
CA ARG A 625 -24.72 -5.19 13.02
C ARG A 625 -24.09 -4.68 11.74
N ILE A 626 -24.82 -3.82 11.04
CA ILE A 626 -24.48 -3.13 9.80
C ILE A 626 -24.78 -1.63 9.98
N ALA A 627 -24.46 -0.81 8.99
CA ALA A 627 -24.89 0.59 8.95
C ALA A 627 -26.18 0.78 8.13
N TYR A 628 -26.89 1.86 8.46
CA TYR A 628 -28.16 2.25 7.88
C TYR A 628 -28.10 3.74 7.52
N ASP A 629 -28.52 4.06 6.30
CA ASP A 629 -28.75 5.43 5.88
C ASP A 629 -30.15 5.83 6.36
N ASP A 630 -30.20 6.53 7.50
CA ASP A 630 -31.45 6.97 8.13
C ASP A 630 -31.91 8.35 7.59
N GLY A 631 -31.18 8.93 6.63
CA GLY A 631 -31.62 10.03 5.78
C GLY A 631 -30.80 11.33 5.89
N SER A 632 -30.93 12.15 4.83
CA SER A 632 -30.37 13.51 4.69
C SER A 632 -31.47 14.56 4.86
N TYR A 633 -31.24 15.59 5.67
CA TYR A 633 -32.26 16.57 6.07
C TYR A 633 -31.73 18.01 6.09
N ASP A 634 -32.60 18.99 5.82
CA ASP A 634 -32.34 20.41 6.06
C ASP A 634 -32.71 20.80 7.51
N LEU A 635 -31.75 21.35 8.27
CA LEU A 635 -31.94 21.65 9.69
C LEU A 635 -33.01 22.72 9.97
N ALA A 636 -33.15 23.70 9.08
CA ALA A 636 -34.08 24.81 9.26
C ALA A 636 -35.54 24.35 9.09
N THR A 637 -35.79 23.50 8.11
CA THR A 637 -37.14 23.12 7.65
C THR A 637 -37.59 21.72 8.09
N GLN A 638 -36.67 20.78 8.35
CA GLN A 638 -36.97 19.36 8.63
C GLN A 638 -36.60 18.90 10.05
N TYR A 639 -36.48 19.82 11.02
CA TYR A 639 -36.11 19.51 12.41
C TYR A 639 -36.95 18.38 13.06
N ASP A 640 -38.27 18.35 12.81
CA ASP A 640 -39.15 17.31 13.34
C ASP A 640 -39.02 15.96 12.61
N GLU A 641 -38.37 15.91 11.45
CA GLU A 641 -38.00 14.67 10.74
C GLU A 641 -36.68 14.13 11.27
N ILE A 642 -35.67 15.00 11.42
CA ILE A 642 -34.42 14.73 12.14
C ILE A 642 -34.74 14.14 13.52
N ALA A 643 -35.58 14.79 14.32
CA ALA A 643 -35.96 14.32 15.64
C ALA A 643 -36.69 12.96 15.66
N ARG A 644 -37.25 12.51 14.53
CA ARG A 644 -37.82 11.15 14.36
C ARG A 644 -36.78 10.13 13.90
N ALA A 645 -35.90 10.49 12.95
CA ALA A 645 -34.80 9.63 12.50
C ALA A 645 -33.83 9.31 13.65
N PHE A 646 -33.53 10.28 14.52
CA PHE A 646 -32.80 10.09 15.79
C PHE A 646 -33.49 9.13 16.80
N GLN A 647 -34.71 8.66 16.53
CA GLN A 647 -35.43 7.66 17.34
C GLN A 647 -35.60 6.31 16.61
N GLN A 648 -35.05 6.16 15.40
CA GLN A 648 -35.11 4.93 14.60
C GLN A 648 -34.41 3.78 15.33
N LYS A 649 -35.04 2.60 15.36
CA LYS A 649 -34.58 1.45 16.16
C LYS A 649 -34.16 0.27 15.30
N HIS A 650 -32.86 0.21 15.04
CA HIS A 650 -32.19 -0.93 14.43
C HIS A 650 -32.07 -2.12 15.41
N SER A 651 -31.81 -3.32 14.90
CA SER A 651 -31.61 -4.55 15.68
C SER A 651 -30.24 -5.21 15.42
N GLY A 652 -29.88 -6.23 16.22
CA GLY A 652 -28.57 -6.89 16.14
C GLY A 652 -27.51 -6.34 17.13
N GLY A 653 -26.24 -6.69 16.87
CA GLY A 653 -25.07 -6.33 17.68
C GLY A 653 -24.53 -4.91 17.42
N THR A 654 -23.22 -4.70 17.58
CA THR A 654 -22.54 -3.41 17.34
C THR A 654 -21.27 -3.54 16.49
N ASN A 655 -21.17 -2.65 15.50
CA ASN A 655 -20.20 -2.58 14.42
C ASN A 655 -19.92 -1.10 14.11
N MET A 656 -19.10 -0.46 14.93
CA MET A 656 -18.76 0.96 14.74
C MET A 656 -18.05 1.19 13.39
N HIS A 657 -17.27 0.22 12.92
CA HIS A 657 -16.61 0.26 11.61
C HIS A 657 -17.63 0.44 10.46
N ALA A 658 -18.75 -0.28 10.46
CA ALA A 658 -19.80 -0.10 9.45
C ALA A 658 -20.35 1.34 9.43
N GLY A 659 -20.63 1.92 10.60
CA GLY A 659 -21.15 3.29 10.71
C GLY A 659 -20.17 4.33 10.13
N LEU A 660 -18.88 4.17 10.44
CA LEU A 660 -17.82 5.05 9.92
C LEU A 660 -17.60 4.86 8.41
N LEU A 661 -17.72 3.65 7.87
CA LEU A 661 -17.68 3.39 6.43
C LEU A 661 -18.82 4.09 5.68
N LEU A 662 -20.06 3.97 6.16
CA LEU A 662 -21.18 4.66 5.52
C LEU A 662 -21.07 6.18 5.67
N ALA A 663 -20.56 6.70 6.79
CA ALA A 663 -20.26 8.13 6.94
C ALA A 663 -19.23 8.64 5.93
N LYS A 664 -18.23 7.81 5.58
CA LYS A 664 -17.21 8.10 4.56
C LYS A 664 -17.82 8.22 3.16
N GLU A 665 -18.83 7.41 2.84
CA GLU A 665 -19.60 7.55 1.61
C GLU A 665 -20.54 8.77 1.64
N VAL A 666 -21.28 8.97 2.73
CA VAL A 666 -22.23 10.08 2.93
C VAL A 666 -21.56 11.44 2.67
N LEU A 667 -20.49 11.75 3.42
CA LEU A 667 -19.77 13.02 3.33
C LEU A 667 -19.02 13.21 1.99
N ALA A 668 -18.95 12.17 1.14
CA ALA A 668 -18.40 12.24 -0.20
C ALA A 668 -19.46 12.53 -1.29
N ARG A 669 -20.76 12.54 -0.96
CA ARG A 669 -21.86 12.71 -1.92
C ARG A 669 -21.93 14.12 -2.50
N ASP A 670 -21.92 15.14 -1.64
CA ASP A 670 -21.97 16.54 -2.07
C ASP A 670 -20.55 17.12 -2.19
N THR A 671 -20.13 17.40 -3.42
CA THR A 671 -18.83 18.02 -3.73
C THR A 671 -18.91 19.55 -3.87
N SER A 672 -20.09 20.14 -3.72
CA SER A 672 -20.27 21.61 -3.69
C SER A 672 -20.02 22.21 -2.30
N ILE A 673 -20.12 21.38 -1.25
CA ILE A 673 -19.73 21.71 0.12
C ILE A 673 -18.23 21.39 0.27
N PRO A 674 -17.35 22.36 0.60
CA PRO A 674 -15.94 22.08 0.86
C PRO A 674 -15.76 21.16 2.07
N ASP A 675 -14.77 20.27 2.04
CA ASP A 675 -14.56 19.27 3.09
C ASP A 675 -14.22 19.89 4.47
N SER A 676 -13.69 21.12 4.49
CA SER A 676 -13.50 21.94 5.71
C SER A 676 -14.80 22.38 6.37
N ARG A 677 -15.92 22.35 5.64
CA ARG A 677 -17.29 22.64 6.12
C ARG A 677 -18.12 21.38 6.35
N LYS A 678 -17.47 20.21 6.41
CA LYS A 678 -18.10 18.92 6.71
C LYS A 678 -17.69 18.41 8.09
N TYR A 679 -18.66 17.86 8.80
CA TYR A 679 -18.53 17.41 10.19
C TYR A 679 -19.06 15.98 10.32
N MET A 680 -18.28 15.10 10.93
CA MET A 680 -18.65 13.74 11.30
C MET A 680 -18.73 13.66 12.83
N ILE A 681 -19.91 13.35 13.35
CA ILE A 681 -20.19 13.34 14.78
C ILE A 681 -20.58 11.91 15.19
N LEU A 682 -19.58 11.13 15.61
CA LEU A 682 -19.80 9.80 16.17
C LEU A 682 -20.37 9.92 17.58
N VAL A 683 -21.48 9.24 17.87
CA VAL A 683 -22.10 9.21 19.20
C VAL A 683 -22.32 7.76 19.63
N SER A 684 -21.47 7.26 20.53
CA SER A 684 -21.40 5.86 20.97
C SER A 684 -20.95 5.76 22.43
N ASP A 685 -21.27 4.65 23.11
CA ASP A 685 -20.71 4.37 24.45
C ASP A 685 -19.30 3.74 24.40
N GLY A 686 -18.82 3.41 23.20
CA GLY A 686 -17.52 2.83 22.90
C GLY A 686 -17.52 1.31 22.70
N ASP A 687 -18.65 0.61 22.86
CA ASP A 687 -18.68 -0.84 22.60
C ASP A 687 -18.81 -1.19 21.12
N THR A 688 -17.85 -1.96 20.61
CA THR A 688 -17.88 -2.58 19.27
C THR A 688 -17.19 -3.95 19.29
N TYR A 689 -17.74 -4.93 18.57
CA TYR A 689 -17.19 -6.31 18.50
C TYR A 689 -17.45 -7.01 17.15
N LEU A 690 -17.95 -6.26 16.17
CA LEU A 690 -18.11 -6.67 14.78
C LEU A 690 -17.41 -5.64 13.89
N TYR A 691 -17.08 -6.03 12.67
CA TYR A 691 -16.39 -5.18 11.71
C TYR A 691 -16.74 -5.60 10.28
N CYS A 692 -16.49 -4.70 9.33
CA CYS A 692 -16.70 -4.94 7.90
C CYS A 692 -15.37 -5.25 7.19
N LYS A 693 -15.45 -5.63 5.90
CA LYS A 693 -14.31 -5.84 4.99
C LYS A 693 -14.53 -5.13 3.68
N ASN A 694 -13.45 -4.77 2.97
CA ASN A 694 -13.49 -4.25 1.60
C ASN A 694 -14.39 -3.00 1.43
N GLY A 695 -14.64 -2.24 2.51
CA GLY A 695 -15.60 -1.13 2.55
C GLY A 695 -17.09 -1.51 2.67
N ASP A 696 -17.45 -2.80 2.65
CA ASP A 696 -18.84 -3.26 2.71
C ASP A 696 -19.44 -3.15 4.11
N TYR A 697 -20.05 -1.99 4.39
CA TYR A 697 -20.80 -1.70 5.61
C TYR A 697 -22.09 -2.53 5.79
N THR A 698 -22.46 -3.37 4.81
CA THR A 698 -23.66 -4.24 4.82
C THR A 698 -23.36 -5.71 5.16
N THR A 699 -22.10 -6.15 5.09
CA THR A 699 -21.69 -7.51 5.49
C THR A 699 -20.92 -7.49 6.83
N PRO A 700 -21.51 -8.02 7.93
CA PRO A 700 -20.84 -8.08 9.21
C PRO A 700 -19.90 -9.28 9.29
N TYR A 701 -18.66 -9.06 9.73
CA TYR A 701 -17.70 -10.10 10.05
C TYR A 701 -17.43 -10.18 11.55
N SER A 702 -17.09 -11.37 12.01
CA SER A 702 -16.55 -11.63 13.35
C SER A 702 -15.66 -12.88 13.35
N ARG A 703 -15.09 -13.16 14.52
CA ARG A 703 -14.19 -14.28 14.85
C ARG A 703 -14.47 -14.73 16.29
N SER A 704 -14.11 -15.96 16.66
CA SER A 704 -14.51 -16.50 17.97
C SER A 704 -13.56 -17.54 18.56
N PHE A 705 -13.33 -17.46 19.87
CA PHE A 705 -12.66 -18.48 20.68
C PHE A 705 -13.62 -19.53 21.27
N ILE A 706 -14.94 -19.41 21.03
CA ILE A 706 -15.92 -20.39 21.51
C ILE A 706 -15.75 -21.71 20.74
N PRO A 707 -15.64 -22.88 21.43
CA PRO A 707 -15.65 -24.18 20.78
C PRO A 707 -16.91 -24.40 19.94
N VAL A 708 -16.79 -24.97 18.74
CA VAL A 708 -17.92 -25.28 17.83
C VAL A 708 -19.05 -26.05 18.54
N ALA A 709 -18.70 -27.00 19.42
CA ALA A 709 -19.64 -27.78 20.22
C ALA A 709 -20.47 -26.94 21.23
N ASN A 710 -20.03 -25.73 21.54
CA ASN A 710 -20.65 -24.80 22.50
C ASN A 710 -21.31 -23.59 21.80
N ALA A 711 -20.92 -23.27 20.56
CA ALA A 711 -21.39 -22.10 19.81
C ALA A 711 -22.92 -22.09 19.60
N GLY A 712 -23.55 -23.25 19.41
CA GLY A 712 -24.99 -23.38 19.13
C GLY A 712 -25.95 -22.80 20.19
N GLY A 713 -25.45 -22.49 21.40
CA GLY A 713 -26.25 -21.94 22.50
C GLY A 713 -25.88 -20.52 22.94
N THR A 714 -25.06 -19.77 22.18
CA THR A 714 -24.54 -18.45 22.59
C THR A 714 -24.23 -17.58 21.36
N ALA A 715 -24.24 -16.25 21.49
CA ALA A 715 -23.85 -15.33 20.43
C ALA A 715 -22.33 -15.39 20.17
N TYR A 716 -21.89 -16.38 19.38
CA TYR A 716 -20.49 -16.61 19.01
C TYR A 716 -19.94 -15.46 18.16
N GLY A 717 -18.77 -14.94 18.51
CA GLY A 717 -18.23 -13.68 17.98
C GLY A 717 -18.99 -12.43 18.42
N GLY A 718 -19.81 -12.54 19.48
CA GLY A 718 -20.49 -11.41 20.12
C GLY A 718 -19.70 -10.82 21.29
N PHE A 719 -20.38 -9.99 22.10
CA PHE A 719 -19.81 -9.28 23.24
C PHE A 719 -19.08 -10.16 24.28
N TYR A 720 -19.54 -11.39 24.50
CA TYR A 720 -19.02 -12.25 25.56
C TYR A 720 -17.87 -13.18 25.12
N ASP A 721 -17.40 -13.07 23.87
CA ASP A 721 -16.44 -14.02 23.30
C ASP A 721 -15.09 -14.04 24.06
N GLU A 722 -14.60 -12.86 24.45
CA GLU A 722 -13.36 -12.68 25.21
C GLU A 722 -13.34 -13.40 26.58
N SER A 723 -14.50 -13.86 27.08
CA SER A 723 -14.57 -14.66 28.32
C SER A 723 -13.95 -16.07 28.18
N TRP A 724 -13.80 -16.57 26.95
CA TRP A 724 -13.13 -17.85 26.66
C TRP A 724 -11.62 -17.69 26.53
N TYR A 725 -11.20 -16.62 25.87
CA TYR A 725 -9.80 -16.22 25.78
C TYR A 725 -9.72 -14.71 25.55
N TYR A 726 -9.04 -14.00 26.45
CA TYR A 726 -8.87 -12.55 26.41
C TYR A 726 -7.43 -12.22 26.01
N PRO A 727 -7.08 -12.21 24.70
CA PRO A 727 -5.70 -11.99 24.25
C PRO A 727 -5.18 -10.59 24.60
N SER A 728 -6.06 -9.66 24.94
CA SER A 728 -5.74 -8.30 25.40
C SER A 728 -5.56 -8.19 26.93
N ALA A 729 -5.41 -9.33 27.62
CA ALA A 729 -4.57 -9.43 28.81
C ALA A 729 -3.09 -9.64 28.42
N PRO A 730 -2.12 -9.21 29.25
CA PRO A 730 -0.68 -9.29 28.93
C PRO A 730 -0.13 -10.72 29.05
N TYR A 731 -0.57 -11.61 28.14
CA TYR A 731 -0.03 -12.95 27.98
C TYR A 731 1.26 -12.90 27.15
N GLY A 732 2.41 -13.11 27.79
CA GLY A 732 3.70 -13.08 27.10
C GLY A 732 4.09 -11.65 26.71
N THR A 733 4.03 -11.34 25.42
CA THR A 733 4.43 -10.04 24.84
C THR A 733 3.26 -9.21 24.32
N ASN A 734 2.01 -9.66 24.48
CA ASN A 734 0.83 -8.90 24.06
C ASN A 734 0.71 -7.56 24.80
N VAL A 735 0.31 -6.51 24.08
CA VAL A 735 -0.05 -5.22 24.68
C VAL A 735 -1.50 -5.30 25.17
N GLY A 736 -1.74 -4.91 26.42
CA GLY A 736 -3.06 -4.93 27.02
C GLY A 736 -3.92 -3.75 26.57
N ARG A 737 -5.25 -3.95 26.45
CA ARG A 737 -6.20 -2.89 26.06
C ARG A 737 -6.11 -1.71 27.05
N PRO A 738 -5.87 -0.46 26.60
CA PRO A 738 -5.76 0.69 27.50
C PRO A 738 -7.06 1.00 28.26
N LYS A 739 -6.92 1.73 29.37
CA LYS A 739 -8.03 2.17 30.24
C LYS A 739 -8.09 3.70 30.41
N THR A 740 -7.28 4.41 29.65
CA THR A 740 -7.20 5.88 29.58
C THR A 740 -7.19 6.29 28.11
N ASN A 741 -7.54 7.53 27.81
CA ASN A 741 -7.45 8.10 26.45
C ASN A 741 -6.00 8.46 26.05
N ASP A 742 -5.03 7.64 26.47
CA ASP A 742 -3.61 7.87 26.20
C ASP A 742 -3.29 7.41 24.77
N VAL A 743 -3.04 8.37 23.89
CA VAL A 743 -2.91 8.14 22.45
C VAL A 743 -1.79 7.14 22.14
N THR A 744 -0.60 7.35 22.70
CA THR A 744 0.54 6.45 22.51
C THR A 744 0.28 5.04 23.05
N ALA A 745 -0.48 4.88 24.14
CA ALA A 745 -0.90 3.56 24.63
C ALA A 745 -1.88 2.86 23.67
N TRP A 746 -2.81 3.61 23.07
CA TRP A 746 -3.74 3.07 22.06
C TRP A 746 -3.05 2.74 20.74
N ASP A 747 -2.21 3.61 20.19
CA ASP A 747 -1.41 3.30 18.99
C ASP A 747 -0.56 2.03 19.20
N SER A 748 0.09 1.92 20.36
CA SER A 748 0.89 0.74 20.74
C SER A 748 0.05 -0.54 20.82
N TYR A 749 -1.16 -0.44 21.37
CA TYR A 749 -2.11 -1.54 21.46
C TYR A 749 -2.65 -1.95 20.10
N LEU A 750 -3.02 -1.00 19.24
CA LEU A 750 -3.55 -1.27 17.91
C LEU A 750 -2.47 -1.83 16.96
N LYS A 751 -1.21 -1.37 17.09
CA LYS A 751 -0.04 -1.94 16.38
C LYS A 751 0.22 -3.39 16.81
N ASP A 752 0.08 -3.71 18.10
CA ASP A 752 0.13 -5.08 18.62
C ASP A 752 -1.06 -5.93 18.12
N VAL A 753 -2.28 -5.39 18.05
CA VAL A 753 -3.45 -6.11 17.48
C VAL A 753 -3.22 -6.49 16.02
N ALA A 754 -2.69 -5.59 15.19
CA ALA A 754 -2.40 -5.89 13.79
C ALA A 754 -1.33 -6.99 13.63
N ASP A 755 -0.27 -6.96 14.45
CA ASP A 755 0.75 -8.01 14.49
C ASP A 755 0.17 -9.36 14.97
N ARG A 756 -0.64 -9.32 16.04
CA ARG A 756 -1.39 -10.50 16.54
C ARG A 756 -2.36 -11.05 15.50
N ASN A 757 -2.92 -10.21 14.63
CA ASN A 757 -3.74 -10.66 13.52
C ASN A 757 -2.92 -11.41 12.47
N ALA A 758 -1.81 -10.83 11.99
CA ALA A 758 -0.93 -11.49 11.03
C ALA A 758 -0.40 -12.85 11.53
N GLU A 759 0.04 -12.91 12.80
CA GLU A 759 0.55 -14.14 13.42
C GLU A 759 -0.53 -15.22 13.67
N SER A 760 -1.81 -14.85 13.63
CA SER A 760 -2.95 -15.76 13.83
C SER A 760 -3.44 -16.48 12.56
N ASN A 761 -2.76 -16.31 11.42
CA ASN A 761 -3.24 -16.62 10.05
C ASN A 761 -4.39 -15.68 9.59
N GLY A 762 -4.50 -14.49 10.20
CA GLY A 762 -5.45 -13.43 9.86
C GLY A 762 -6.88 -13.93 9.68
N ASP A 763 -7.44 -13.61 8.51
CA ASP A 763 -8.80 -13.84 8.07
C ASP A 763 -9.28 -15.30 8.08
N SER A 764 -8.37 -16.28 8.26
CA SER A 764 -8.66 -17.72 8.16
C SER A 764 -9.76 -18.24 9.10
N TYR A 765 -10.04 -17.52 10.18
CA TYR A 765 -11.03 -17.83 11.22
C TYR A 765 -12.23 -16.88 11.25
N GLU A 766 -12.31 -15.97 10.28
CA GLU A 766 -13.40 -15.00 10.20
C GLU A 766 -14.56 -15.52 9.37
N TYR A 767 -15.77 -15.16 9.78
CA TYR A 767 -17.02 -15.61 9.17
C TYR A 767 -18.05 -14.48 9.15
N VAL A 768 -19.04 -14.58 8.26
CA VAL A 768 -20.14 -13.61 8.18
C VAL A 768 -21.09 -13.84 9.35
N TRP A 769 -21.36 -12.80 10.12
CA TRP A 769 -22.02 -12.91 11.42
C TRP A 769 -23.56 -12.86 11.30
N ASN A 770 -24.16 -14.04 11.12
CA ASN A 770 -25.59 -14.24 10.84
C ASN A 770 -26.44 -14.65 12.06
N TYR A 771 -25.93 -14.46 13.28
CA TYR A 771 -26.57 -14.95 14.51
C TYR A 771 -28.01 -14.44 14.71
N TYR A 772 -28.28 -13.18 14.34
CA TYR A 772 -29.60 -12.56 14.49
C TYR A 772 -30.58 -12.89 13.35
N ASP A 773 -30.08 -13.29 12.16
CA ASP A 773 -30.93 -13.62 11.01
C ASP A 773 -31.69 -14.94 11.22
N HIS A 774 -31.11 -15.83 12.02
CA HIS A 774 -31.69 -17.12 12.42
C HIS A 774 -32.77 -17.02 13.52
N ASN A 775 -33.32 -15.83 13.79
CA ASN A 775 -34.37 -15.59 14.79
C ASN A 775 -34.05 -16.20 16.18
N TRP A 776 -32.79 -16.16 16.59
CA TRP A 776 -32.30 -16.71 17.86
C TRP A 776 -32.45 -18.23 18.04
N GLN A 777 -32.72 -18.99 16.96
CA GLN A 777 -32.80 -20.46 17.03
C GLN A 777 -31.43 -21.07 17.33
N SER A 778 -31.36 -21.96 18.33
CA SER A 778 -30.14 -22.69 18.67
C SER A 778 -29.74 -23.64 17.55
N MET A 779 -28.68 -23.29 16.82
CA MET A 779 -28.08 -24.12 15.77
C MET A 779 -27.37 -25.34 16.37
N THR A 780 -27.34 -26.47 15.66
CA THR A 780 -26.45 -27.58 16.02
C THR A 780 -24.99 -27.23 15.70
N PRO A 781 -23.99 -27.90 16.32
CA PRO A 781 -22.58 -27.73 15.95
C PRO A 781 -22.30 -27.98 14.46
N ASP A 782 -23.06 -28.90 13.83
CA ASP A 782 -22.96 -29.19 12.39
C ASP A 782 -23.48 -28.03 11.54
N GLN A 783 -24.60 -27.40 11.93
CA GLN A 783 -25.14 -26.21 11.27
C GLN A 783 -24.19 -25.01 11.42
N VAL A 784 -23.66 -24.78 12.62
CA VAL A 784 -22.65 -23.73 12.85
C VAL A 784 -21.41 -23.96 11.97
N SER A 785 -20.95 -25.21 11.85
CA SER A 785 -19.82 -25.56 10.97
C SER A 785 -20.12 -25.36 9.49
N ALA A 786 -21.36 -25.64 9.05
CA ALA A 786 -21.81 -25.47 7.66
C ALA A 786 -21.84 -24.00 7.24
N ASP A 787 -22.18 -23.08 8.15
CA ASP A 787 -22.11 -21.63 7.97
C ASP A 787 -20.66 -21.09 7.92
N GLY A 788 -19.64 -21.97 7.94
CA GLY A 788 -18.23 -21.63 7.79
C GLY A 788 -17.51 -21.23 9.07
N PHE A 789 -18.20 -21.27 10.23
CA PHE A 789 -17.62 -20.98 11.53
C PHE A 789 -16.45 -21.90 11.88
N LYS A 790 -15.41 -21.32 12.50
CA LYS A 790 -14.26 -22.06 13.04
C LYS A 790 -13.87 -21.44 14.38
N THR A 791 -13.65 -22.27 15.40
CA THR A 791 -13.02 -21.83 16.64
C THR A 791 -11.57 -21.42 16.39
N MET A 792 -11.20 -20.22 16.83
CA MET A 792 -9.83 -19.72 16.81
C MET A 792 -8.92 -20.54 17.75
N PRO A 793 -7.66 -20.82 17.35
CA PRO A 793 -6.72 -21.57 18.18
C PRO A 793 -6.20 -20.70 19.34
N THR A 794 -6.56 -21.05 20.56
CA THR A 794 -6.12 -20.35 21.79
C THR A 794 -4.70 -20.69 22.24
N GLY A 795 -4.06 -21.68 21.61
CA GLY A 795 -2.80 -22.26 22.07
C GLY A 795 -2.97 -23.12 23.33
N ASN A 796 -1.98 -23.96 23.63
CA ASN A 796 -2.05 -24.82 24.82
C ASN A 796 -1.26 -24.16 25.95
N ALA A 797 -1.89 -23.22 26.68
CA ALA A 797 -1.24 -22.40 27.70
C ALA A 797 -0.31 -23.15 28.69
N PRO A 798 -0.59 -24.40 29.13
CA PRO A 798 0.34 -25.19 29.95
C PRO A 798 1.68 -25.57 29.31
N THR A 799 1.85 -25.43 27.99
CA THR A 799 3.08 -25.81 27.26
C THR A 799 3.95 -24.61 26.85
N GLY A 800 3.53 -23.38 27.16
CA GLY A 800 4.27 -22.15 26.85
C GLY A 800 4.24 -21.71 25.38
N LYS A 801 3.67 -22.50 24.47
CA LYS A 801 3.39 -22.07 23.08
C LYS A 801 1.99 -21.46 22.99
N ASN A 802 1.86 -20.23 23.50
CA ASN A 802 0.74 -19.37 23.12
C ASN A 802 1.00 -18.83 21.71
N THR A 803 0.06 -19.04 20.79
CA THR A 803 0.01 -18.22 19.56
C THR A 803 -0.49 -16.84 19.92
N ARG A 804 0.13 -15.80 19.35
CA ARG A 804 -0.41 -14.44 19.36
C ARG A 804 -1.67 -14.41 18.48
N GLN A 805 -2.74 -13.80 18.98
CA GLN A 805 -4.11 -13.85 18.42
C GLN A 805 -4.83 -12.53 18.69
N ALA A 806 -5.65 -12.03 17.75
CA ALA A 806 -6.50 -10.85 17.94
C ALA A 806 -7.97 -11.26 18.08
N SER A 807 -8.68 -10.75 19.09
CA SER A 807 -10.12 -11.02 19.31
C SER A 807 -11.02 -10.26 18.34
N ASN A 808 -12.31 -10.56 18.36
CA ASN A 808 -13.33 -9.82 17.62
C ASN A 808 -13.41 -8.34 18.06
N MET A 809 -13.33 -8.08 19.36
CA MET A 809 -13.23 -6.71 19.89
C MET A 809 -11.94 -6.02 19.46
N ASP A 810 -10.80 -6.71 19.54
CA ASP A 810 -9.51 -6.14 19.14
C ASP A 810 -9.54 -5.65 17.68
N MET A 811 -10.04 -6.48 16.76
CA MET A 811 -10.20 -6.08 15.35
C MET A 811 -11.25 -5.00 15.16
N ALA A 812 -12.37 -5.03 15.90
CA ALA A 812 -13.40 -4.01 15.82
C ALA A 812 -12.88 -2.62 16.25
N TYR A 813 -12.03 -2.56 17.28
CA TYR A 813 -11.33 -1.33 17.68
C TYR A 813 -10.29 -0.90 16.63
N LEU A 814 -9.49 -1.82 16.09
CA LEU A 814 -8.48 -1.52 15.06
C LEU A 814 -9.09 -0.93 13.78
N TYR A 815 -10.13 -1.56 13.24
CA TYR A 815 -10.81 -1.05 12.05
C TYR A 815 -11.55 0.27 12.33
N ALA A 816 -12.29 0.38 13.44
CA ALA A 816 -12.98 1.62 13.79
C ALA A 816 -12.01 2.79 13.97
N ALA A 817 -10.84 2.57 14.58
CA ALA A 817 -9.78 3.57 14.72
C ALA A 817 -9.21 4.00 13.36
N SER A 818 -8.92 3.05 12.45
CA SER A 818 -8.40 3.39 11.12
C SER A 818 -9.40 4.23 10.32
N THR A 819 -10.65 3.77 10.21
CA THR A 819 -11.68 4.48 9.44
C THR A 819 -12.03 5.84 10.06
N TYR A 820 -12.02 5.96 11.39
CA TYR A 820 -12.17 7.25 12.06
C TYR A 820 -10.99 8.17 11.73
N SER A 821 -9.74 7.69 11.76
CA SER A 821 -8.55 8.49 11.47
C SER A 821 -8.52 8.97 10.02
N GLU A 822 -8.93 8.12 9.07
CA GLU A 822 -9.12 8.49 7.66
C GLU A 822 -10.19 9.58 7.48
N LEU A 823 -11.31 9.50 8.22
CA LEU A 823 -12.32 10.56 8.25
C LEU A 823 -11.75 11.85 8.85
N ALA A 824 -11.01 11.75 9.96
CA ALA A 824 -10.46 12.88 10.70
C ALA A 824 -9.35 13.63 9.96
N GLN A 825 -8.62 12.97 9.06
CA GLN A 825 -7.72 13.64 8.10
C GLN A 825 -8.49 14.56 7.15
N LYS A 826 -9.66 14.13 6.66
CA LYS A 826 -10.39 14.81 5.58
C LYS A 826 -11.43 15.83 6.05
N TYR A 827 -12.20 15.49 7.09
CA TYR A 827 -13.37 16.23 7.59
C TYR A 827 -13.16 16.69 9.03
N ASN A 828 -14.00 17.57 9.58
CA ASN A 828 -14.06 17.76 11.02
C ASN A 828 -14.64 16.48 11.65
N CYS A 829 -14.01 15.91 12.68
CA CYS A 829 -14.46 14.66 13.28
C CYS A 829 -14.41 14.75 14.80
N CYS A 830 -15.50 14.37 15.46
CA CYS A 830 -15.56 14.24 16.91
C CYS A 830 -16.30 12.95 17.32
N ALA A 831 -15.87 12.38 18.45
CA ALA A 831 -16.38 11.16 19.04
C ALA A 831 -16.98 11.49 20.42
N LEU A 832 -18.28 11.70 20.46
CA LEU A 832 -19.05 11.99 21.67
C LEU A 832 -19.37 10.70 22.43
N GLN A 833 -18.84 10.59 23.64
CA GLN A 833 -19.16 9.48 24.54
C GLN A 833 -20.62 9.58 25.01
N ALA A 834 -21.40 8.54 24.72
CA ALA A 834 -22.73 8.34 25.29
C ALA A 834 -22.67 7.53 26.60
N GLN A 835 -23.74 7.62 27.41
CA GLN A 835 -23.84 6.82 28.64
C GLN A 835 -24.04 5.33 28.32
N SER A 836 -23.06 4.49 28.67
CA SER A 836 -23.24 3.04 28.69
C SER A 836 -24.15 2.60 29.85
N LEU A 837 -24.89 1.50 29.66
CA LEU A 837 -25.50 0.76 30.78
C LEU A 837 -24.55 -0.25 31.44
N ASN A 838 -23.39 -0.53 30.86
CA ASN A 838 -22.42 -1.43 31.47
C ASN A 838 -21.56 -0.69 32.49
N THR A 839 -21.65 -1.08 33.77
CA THR A 839 -20.88 -0.44 34.86
C THR A 839 -19.41 -0.88 34.91
N ALA A 840 -19.01 -1.88 34.13
CA ALA A 840 -17.63 -2.31 33.98
C ALA A 840 -17.01 -1.70 32.72
N ASP A 841 -16.36 -0.54 32.87
CA ASP A 841 -15.63 0.09 31.76
C ASP A 841 -14.35 -0.68 31.44
N GLY A 842 -14.40 -1.42 30.33
CA GLY A 842 -13.31 -2.22 29.77
C GLY A 842 -12.35 -1.44 28.87
N GLY A 843 -12.34 -0.10 28.94
CA GLY A 843 -11.60 0.78 28.03
C GLY A 843 -12.49 1.41 26.94
N LYS A 844 -13.82 1.39 27.10
CA LYS A 844 -14.81 1.84 26.12
C LYS A 844 -14.82 3.37 26.02
N SER A 845 -14.90 4.04 27.18
CA SER A 845 -14.80 5.50 27.27
C SER A 845 -13.41 5.99 26.83
N ALA A 846 -12.38 5.23 27.20
CA ALA A 846 -10.99 5.49 26.83
C ALA A 846 -10.79 5.44 25.31
N PHE A 847 -11.45 4.52 24.59
CA PHE A 847 -11.44 4.48 23.13
C PHE A 847 -12.11 5.71 22.52
N MET A 848 -13.30 6.09 23.00
CA MET A 848 -14.00 7.30 22.54
C MET A 848 -13.17 8.57 22.79
N GLY A 849 -12.45 8.65 23.92
CA GLY A 849 -11.48 9.72 24.18
C GLY A 849 -10.29 9.71 23.23
N TYR A 850 -9.72 8.53 22.96
CA TYR A 850 -8.61 8.34 22.02
C TYR A 850 -8.95 8.80 20.59
N LEU A 851 -10.14 8.47 20.07
CA LEU A 851 -10.57 8.88 18.73
C LEU A 851 -10.52 10.40 18.52
N ASN A 852 -10.79 11.20 19.56
CA ASN A 852 -10.71 12.66 19.47
C ASN A 852 -9.28 13.21 19.41
N ASN A 853 -8.24 12.37 19.53
CA ASN A 853 -6.83 12.75 19.72
C ASN A 853 -6.61 13.80 20.84
N VAL A 854 -7.50 13.79 21.84
CA VAL A 854 -7.34 14.62 23.05
C VAL A 854 -6.47 13.86 24.04
N GLY A 855 -5.33 14.44 24.41
CA GLY A 855 -4.44 13.87 25.43
C GLY A 855 -5.11 13.70 26.81
N ASN A 856 -4.50 12.93 27.70
CA ASN A 856 -5.03 12.58 29.04
C ASN A 856 -5.76 13.75 29.72
N GLY A 857 -7.09 13.66 29.82
CA GLY A 857 -7.93 14.64 30.54
C GLY A 857 -8.78 15.59 29.67
N GLY A 858 -8.63 15.62 28.35
CA GLY A 858 -9.56 16.35 27.48
C GLY A 858 -10.90 15.62 27.33
N THR A 859 -12.02 16.33 27.51
CA THR A 859 -13.35 15.91 27.08
C THR A 859 -13.86 16.85 26.00
N VAL A 860 -14.23 16.31 24.83
CA VAL A 860 -14.95 17.09 23.83
C VAL A 860 -16.36 17.33 24.34
N ASP A 861 -16.74 18.60 24.50
CA ASP A 861 -18.10 18.99 24.90
C ASP A 861 -18.89 19.58 23.72
N PHE A 862 -20.21 19.63 23.88
CA PHE A 862 -21.13 20.13 22.85
C PHE A 862 -20.92 21.60 22.50
N ARG A 863 -20.34 22.41 23.41
CA ARG A 863 -20.05 23.82 23.16
C ARG A 863 -18.80 23.97 22.31
N THR A 864 -17.77 23.15 22.53
CA THR A 864 -16.60 23.08 21.65
C THR A 864 -17.02 22.74 20.21
N ILE A 865 -17.81 21.68 20.03
CA ILE A 865 -18.32 21.27 18.72
C ILE A 865 -19.21 22.35 18.09
N GLN A 866 -20.10 22.97 18.87
CA GLN A 866 -20.93 24.07 18.38
C GLN A 866 -20.07 25.25 17.90
N ASN A 867 -19.05 25.65 18.66
CA ASN A 867 -18.15 26.72 18.28
C ASN A 867 -17.35 26.37 17.01
N GLU A 868 -16.85 25.14 16.88
CA GLU A 868 -16.17 24.65 15.66
C GLU A 868 -17.08 24.69 14.42
N ILE A 869 -18.36 24.34 14.56
CA ILE A 869 -19.35 24.40 13.47
C ILE A 869 -19.72 25.84 13.11
N VAL A 870 -19.97 26.69 14.10
CA VAL A 870 -20.52 28.04 13.90
C VAL A 870 -19.44 29.06 13.55
N TYR A 871 -18.24 29.00 14.14
CA TYR A 871 -17.20 30.00 13.94
C TYR A 871 -16.27 29.61 12.80
N TYR A 872 -16.15 30.52 11.84
CA TYR A 872 -15.15 30.49 10.78
C TYR A 872 -13.80 31.05 11.29
N LEU A 873 -13.85 32.11 12.10
CA LEU A 873 -12.72 32.71 12.82
C LEU A 873 -13.19 33.18 14.20
N ASP A 874 -12.34 33.10 15.22
CA ASP A 874 -12.62 33.65 16.56
C ASP A 874 -12.07 35.08 16.73
N ALA A 875 -12.48 35.74 17.80
CA ALA A 875 -12.05 37.07 18.18
C ALA A 875 -10.53 37.13 18.45
N GLY A 876 -9.90 38.22 17.99
CA GLY A 876 -8.45 38.40 17.97
C GLY A 876 -7.83 38.18 16.59
N SER A 877 -8.57 37.62 15.63
CA SER A 877 -8.15 37.52 14.23
C SER A 877 -7.91 38.92 13.62
N THR A 878 -6.95 39.03 12.69
CA THR A 878 -6.70 40.30 11.97
C THR A 878 -6.52 40.10 10.47
N VAL A 879 -6.76 41.16 9.69
CA VAL A 879 -6.29 41.26 8.31
C VAL A 879 -5.42 42.51 8.18
N GLU A 880 -4.18 42.33 7.75
CA GLU A 880 -3.28 43.43 7.37
C GLU A 880 -3.34 43.61 5.85
N ASP A 881 -3.63 44.81 5.36
CA ASP A 881 -3.60 45.12 3.92
C ASP A 881 -2.73 46.35 3.65
N TYR A 882 -1.67 46.14 2.87
CA TYR A 882 -0.65 47.14 2.55
C TYR A 882 -0.95 47.76 1.19
N MET A 883 -1.05 49.09 1.12
CA MET A 883 -1.52 49.79 -0.07
C MET A 883 -0.60 49.56 -1.29
N GLY A 884 -1.17 49.73 -2.49
CA GLY A 884 -0.48 49.43 -3.74
C GLY A 884 0.61 50.44 -4.09
N TYR A 885 1.87 50.10 -3.83
CA TYR A 885 3.02 50.95 -4.13
C TYR A 885 4.00 50.29 -5.12
N SER A 886 4.53 51.08 -6.06
CA SER A 886 5.61 50.69 -6.97
C SER A 886 6.42 51.93 -7.36
N ASP A 887 7.68 52.01 -6.90
CA ASP A 887 8.53 53.19 -7.09
C ASP A 887 8.65 53.61 -8.57
N GLY A 888 8.57 54.91 -8.83
CA GLY A 888 8.53 55.51 -10.16
C GLY A 888 7.34 55.11 -11.05
N ASN A 889 6.42 54.26 -10.60
CA ASN A 889 5.45 53.57 -11.47
C ASN A 889 3.98 53.84 -11.09
N TYR A 890 3.57 53.59 -9.85
CA TYR A 890 2.22 53.88 -9.34
C TYR A 890 2.19 53.91 -7.80
N ASN A 891 1.21 54.60 -7.22
CA ASN A 891 1.06 54.77 -5.78
C ASN A 891 -0.43 54.94 -5.41
N PHE A 892 -0.95 54.04 -4.58
CA PHE A 892 -2.31 54.04 -4.06
C PHE A 892 -2.36 54.53 -2.61
N ASP A 893 -3.24 55.50 -2.35
CA ASP A 893 -3.52 56.12 -1.05
C ASP A 893 -4.97 55.82 -0.62
N LEU A 894 -5.28 55.89 0.68
CA LEU A 894 -6.61 55.66 1.24
C LEU A 894 -7.48 56.93 1.22
N ASP A 895 -8.45 57.00 0.30
CA ASP A 895 -9.09 58.27 -0.14
C ASP A 895 -9.84 59.05 0.98
N ASP A 896 -10.66 58.39 1.78
CA ASP A 896 -11.11 58.89 3.09
C ASP A 896 -11.31 57.71 4.06
N PRO A 897 -10.49 57.57 5.12
CA PRO A 897 -10.68 56.55 6.15
C PRO A 897 -12.05 56.59 6.86
N LYS A 898 -12.82 57.68 6.78
CA LYS A 898 -14.21 57.73 7.28
C LYS A 898 -15.23 57.12 6.32
N SER A 899 -14.89 56.94 5.05
CA SER A 899 -15.76 56.31 4.04
C SER A 899 -15.80 54.78 4.15
N MET A 900 -14.97 54.20 5.02
CA MET A 900 -14.94 52.76 5.27
C MET A 900 -16.29 52.25 5.81
N VAL A 901 -16.72 51.08 5.33
CA VAL A 901 -17.96 50.42 5.75
C VAL A 901 -17.72 48.93 5.98
N ILE A 902 -18.09 48.44 7.16
CA ILE A 902 -18.24 46.99 7.38
C ILE A 902 -19.64 46.58 6.90
N ALA A 903 -19.70 45.67 5.94
CA ALA A 903 -20.93 44.98 5.55
C ALA A 903 -20.97 43.58 6.17
N VAL A 904 -22.16 43.17 6.63
CA VAL A 904 -22.44 41.83 7.13
C VAL A 904 -23.64 41.28 6.35
N LYS A 905 -23.48 40.15 5.67
CA LYS A 905 -24.45 39.63 4.69
C LYS A 905 -24.79 38.16 4.95
N GLY A 906 -26.07 37.87 5.15
CA GLY A 906 -26.60 36.52 5.28
C GLY A 906 -26.71 35.78 3.95
N ALA A 907 -26.91 34.47 4.01
CA ALA A 907 -27.09 33.61 2.83
C ALA A 907 -28.44 33.84 2.12
N ASP A 908 -29.42 34.40 2.84
CA ASP A 908 -30.68 34.91 2.28
C ASP A 908 -30.51 36.18 1.43
N GLY A 909 -29.30 36.77 1.41
CA GLY A 909 -28.97 37.99 0.71
C GLY A 909 -29.24 39.28 1.50
N ASN A 910 -29.77 39.21 2.73
CA ASN A 910 -29.96 40.37 3.58
C ASN A 910 -28.61 40.92 4.06
N GLN A 911 -28.38 42.20 3.85
CA GLN A 911 -27.12 42.88 4.20
C GLN A 911 -27.37 44.01 5.21
N LYS A 912 -26.53 44.06 6.25
CA LYS A 912 -26.47 45.13 7.25
C LYS A 912 -25.13 45.85 7.08
N THR A 913 -25.15 47.17 6.93
CA THR A 913 -23.94 47.99 6.83
C THR A 913 -23.72 48.78 8.11
N TYR A 914 -22.45 48.99 8.44
CA TYR A 914 -22.01 49.75 9.60
C TYR A 914 -20.94 50.75 9.14
N ASP A 915 -21.23 52.04 9.29
CA ASP A 915 -20.33 53.14 8.91
C ASP A 915 -19.21 53.34 9.95
N ALA A 916 -18.09 53.91 9.54
CA ALA A 916 -16.92 54.12 10.39
C ALA A 916 -17.15 55.18 11.48
N VAL A 917 -17.10 54.79 12.76
CA VAL A 917 -17.06 55.73 13.89
C VAL A 917 -15.60 55.99 14.29
N LYS A 918 -15.11 57.23 14.18
CA LYS A 918 -13.74 57.56 14.62
C LYS A 918 -13.64 57.49 16.15
N ILE A 919 -12.78 56.61 16.66
CA ILE A 919 -12.59 56.33 18.10
C ILE A 919 -11.19 56.65 18.62
N GLY A 920 -10.25 56.98 17.73
CA GLY A 920 -8.91 57.46 18.07
C GLY A 920 -8.26 58.17 16.89
N GLU A 921 -6.99 58.56 17.04
CA GLU A 921 -6.17 58.95 15.88
C GLU A 921 -6.02 57.73 14.96
N ASN A 922 -6.34 57.93 13.67
CA ASN A 922 -6.41 56.91 12.61
C ASN A 922 -7.10 55.57 12.95
N LYS A 923 -7.99 55.57 13.96
CA LYS A 923 -8.64 54.38 14.50
C LYS A 923 -10.16 54.49 14.46
N TYR A 924 -10.80 53.49 13.86
CA TYR A 924 -12.21 53.50 13.50
C TYR A 924 -12.91 52.24 14.02
N GLY A 925 -14.08 52.39 14.63
CA GLY A 925 -14.89 51.30 15.18
C GLY A 925 -16.18 51.10 14.40
N PHE A 926 -16.61 49.85 14.27
CA PHE A 926 -17.80 49.41 13.53
C PHE A 926 -18.64 48.45 14.37
N LYS A 927 -19.97 48.47 14.19
CA LYS A 927 -20.94 47.63 14.94
C LYS A 927 -20.72 47.73 16.47
N PRO A 928 -21.13 48.85 17.11
CA PRO A 928 -20.95 49.07 18.55
C PRO A 928 -21.71 48.04 19.40
N VAL A 929 -21.08 47.57 20.47
CA VAL A 929 -21.58 46.52 21.36
C VAL A 929 -22.36 47.13 22.52
N ALA A 930 -23.68 46.94 22.48
CA ALA A 930 -24.66 47.55 23.38
C ALA A 930 -24.74 46.93 24.79
N ASP A 931 -23.61 46.85 25.50
CA ASP A 931 -23.58 46.67 26.97
C ASP A 931 -22.21 47.05 27.60
N SER A 932 -21.33 47.73 26.85
CA SER A 932 -19.90 47.90 27.16
C SER A 932 -19.55 48.89 28.30
N GLY A 933 -20.55 49.45 28.99
CA GLY A 933 -20.34 50.36 30.12
C GLY A 933 -20.09 51.80 29.67
N LYS A 934 -19.01 52.43 30.17
CA LYS A 934 -18.72 53.86 29.90
C LYS A 934 -17.89 54.11 28.64
N ASP A 935 -17.20 53.10 28.14
CA ASP A 935 -16.38 53.15 26.93
C ASP A 935 -17.01 52.20 25.91
N THR A 936 -17.47 52.71 24.77
CA THR A 936 -18.16 51.90 23.76
C THR A 936 -17.19 50.93 23.09
N ALA A 937 -17.40 49.62 23.28
CA ALA A 937 -16.70 48.58 22.54
C ALA A 937 -17.31 48.38 21.14
N TYR A 938 -16.52 47.90 20.19
CA TYR A 938 -16.91 47.71 18.78
C TYR A 938 -16.54 46.30 18.31
N SER A 939 -17.46 45.63 17.59
CA SER A 939 -17.23 44.27 17.08
C SER A 939 -16.08 44.17 16.08
N TYR A 940 -15.85 45.23 15.32
CA TYR A 940 -14.70 45.35 14.42
C TYR A 940 -14.05 46.71 14.59
N ILE A 941 -12.73 46.75 14.42
CA ILE A 941 -11.93 47.97 14.47
C ILE A 941 -11.03 47.98 13.22
N VAL A 942 -10.76 49.15 12.66
CA VAL A 942 -9.67 49.34 11.69
C VAL A 942 -8.71 50.39 12.24
N GLU A 943 -7.43 50.04 12.30
CA GLU A 943 -6.32 50.96 12.52
C GLU A 943 -5.63 51.23 11.19
N TYR A 944 -5.45 52.50 10.83
CA TYR A 944 -4.77 52.93 9.60
C TYR A 944 -3.41 53.54 9.93
N PHE A 945 -2.40 53.09 9.21
CA PHE A 945 -1.00 53.47 9.39
C PHE A 945 -0.53 54.23 8.14
N PRO A 946 -0.65 55.58 8.11
CA PRO A 946 -0.17 56.38 7.00
C PRO A 946 1.35 56.26 6.90
N GLY A 947 1.82 55.63 5.83
CA GLY A 947 3.24 55.29 5.62
C GLY A 947 3.97 56.31 4.75
N ASP A 948 3.71 57.61 4.94
CA ASP A 948 4.16 58.71 4.08
C ASP A 948 3.90 58.46 2.57
N GLN A 949 2.78 57.80 2.24
CA GLN A 949 2.38 57.37 0.89
C GLN A 949 3.45 56.49 0.20
N GLN A 950 3.94 55.46 0.89
CA GLN A 950 4.98 54.52 0.43
C GLN A 950 4.62 53.07 0.82
N GLU A 951 5.51 52.10 0.53
CA GLU A 951 5.37 50.65 0.79
C GLU A 951 4.99 50.24 2.23
N THR A 952 5.10 51.15 3.20
CA THR A 952 4.74 50.91 4.61
C THR A 952 3.30 51.30 4.95
N GLU A 953 2.57 51.95 4.04
CA GLU A 953 1.18 52.33 4.27
C GLU A 953 0.26 51.12 4.28
N HIS A 954 -0.50 50.95 5.35
CA HIS A 954 -1.39 49.80 5.51
C HIS A 954 -2.58 50.08 6.43
N LEU A 955 -3.59 49.23 6.34
CA LEU A 955 -4.66 49.10 7.31
C LEU A 955 -4.57 47.76 8.05
N VAL A 956 -4.98 47.74 9.31
CA VAL A 956 -5.12 46.55 10.14
C VAL A 956 -6.58 46.46 10.58
N TRP A 957 -7.30 45.53 9.97
CA TRP A 957 -8.66 45.17 10.37
C TRP A 957 -8.59 44.17 11.53
N ILE A 958 -9.10 44.57 12.69
CA ILE A 958 -9.13 43.79 13.92
C ILE A 958 -10.56 43.28 14.17
N ILE A 959 -10.69 41.97 14.36
CA ILE A 959 -11.96 41.25 14.53
C ILE A 959 -12.13 40.94 16.03
N ASN A 960 -13.01 41.68 16.73
CA ASN A 960 -13.23 41.53 18.19
C ASN A 960 -14.40 40.58 18.55
N VAL A 961 -15.05 39.99 17.55
CA VAL A 961 -16.12 38.99 17.71
C VAL A 961 -15.90 37.88 16.68
N PRO A 962 -16.36 36.63 16.92
CA PRO A 962 -16.26 35.59 15.92
C PRO A 962 -16.91 35.98 14.59
N VAL A 963 -16.26 35.62 13.48
CA VAL A 963 -16.88 35.58 12.15
C VAL A 963 -17.50 34.20 12.00
N THR A 964 -18.76 34.10 11.57
CA THR A 964 -19.45 32.81 11.49
C THR A 964 -19.31 32.16 10.12
N ASN A 965 -19.47 30.84 10.07
CA ASN A 965 -19.64 30.07 8.84
C ASN A 965 -20.98 30.39 8.11
N PHE A 966 -21.80 31.29 8.65
CA PHE A 966 -23.18 31.54 8.22
C PHE A 966 -23.43 32.97 7.68
N GLU A 967 -22.44 33.84 7.71
CA GLU A 967 -22.52 35.20 7.16
C GLU A 967 -21.19 35.59 6.50
N HIS A 968 -21.22 36.42 5.46
CA HIS A 968 -20.02 37.09 4.95
C HIS A 968 -19.84 38.42 5.69
N VAL A 969 -18.65 38.65 6.23
CA VAL A 969 -18.23 39.95 6.76
C VAL A 969 -17.22 40.57 5.80
N SER A 970 -17.50 41.78 5.33
CA SER A 970 -16.69 42.49 4.34
C SER A 970 -16.27 43.87 4.85
N LEU A 971 -14.97 44.17 4.85
CA LEU A 971 -14.46 45.53 4.99
C LEU A 971 -14.35 46.18 3.61
N ASN A 972 -15.05 47.29 3.41
CA ASN A 972 -15.13 48.02 2.14
C ASN A 972 -14.52 49.42 2.32
N TYR A 973 -13.69 49.86 1.38
CA TYR A 973 -12.93 51.12 1.41
C TYR A 973 -12.56 51.57 0.01
N LYS A 974 -12.22 52.86 -0.16
CA LYS A 974 -11.77 53.43 -1.43
C LYS A 974 -10.27 53.70 -1.42
N VAL A 975 -9.56 53.20 -2.43
CA VAL A 975 -8.17 53.59 -2.70
C VAL A 975 -8.12 54.51 -3.92
N LYS A 976 -7.11 55.37 -3.98
CA LYS A 976 -6.92 56.34 -5.06
C LYS A 976 -5.50 56.30 -5.60
N LEU A 977 -5.35 56.23 -6.92
CA LEU A 977 -4.06 56.40 -7.57
C LEU A 977 -3.69 57.89 -7.54
N ILE A 978 -2.69 58.27 -6.73
CA ILE A 978 -2.32 59.67 -6.51
C ILE A 978 -1.27 60.20 -7.49
N ASN A 979 -0.62 59.32 -8.27
CA ASN A 979 0.35 59.66 -9.31
C ASN A 979 -0.02 59.12 -10.72
N PRO A 980 -1.25 59.36 -11.23
CA PRO A 980 -1.63 58.91 -12.56
C PRO A 980 -0.73 59.55 -13.63
N LYS A 981 -0.38 58.76 -14.64
CA LYS A 981 0.49 59.17 -15.74
C LYS A 981 -0.28 60.08 -16.68
N THR A 982 0.39 61.09 -17.23
CA THR A 982 -0.21 62.13 -18.08
C THR A 982 0.06 61.95 -19.58
N LYS A 983 0.91 60.98 -19.96
CA LYS A 983 1.13 60.61 -21.36
C LYS A 983 -0.03 59.72 -21.85
N PRO A 984 -0.55 59.93 -23.07
CA PRO A 984 -1.58 59.05 -23.65
C PRO A 984 -1.17 57.58 -23.71
N GLY A 985 -2.14 56.69 -23.49
CA GLY A 985 -1.96 55.24 -23.51
C GLY A 985 -2.79 54.51 -22.46
N ASN A 986 -2.73 53.19 -22.50
CA ASN A 986 -3.40 52.30 -21.55
C ASN A 986 -2.39 51.89 -20.47
N TYR A 987 -2.80 51.90 -19.20
CA TYR A 987 -1.95 51.60 -18.05
C TYR A 987 -2.60 50.54 -17.16
N GLY A 988 -1.85 49.50 -16.82
CA GLY A 988 -2.35 48.34 -16.08
C GLY A 988 -3.24 47.41 -16.91
N GLN A 989 -3.73 46.36 -16.26
CA GLN A 989 -4.68 45.41 -16.81
C GLN A 989 -5.66 45.03 -15.69
N TYR A 990 -6.96 44.99 -15.97
CA TYR A 990 -7.97 44.76 -14.94
C TYR A 990 -8.11 43.27 -14.59
N ASP A 991 -7.95 42.97 -13.30
CA ASP A 991 -8.33 41.72 -12.65
C ASP A 991 -9.08 42.07 -11.36
N ALA A 992 -10.39 41.83 -11.36
CA ALA A 992 -11.29 42.24 -10.28
C ALA A 992 -11.01 41.54 -8.94
N ASN A 993 -10.32 40.39 -8.92
CA ASN A 993 -10.07 39.61 -7.71
C ASN A 993 -8.69 38.93 -7.63
N GLY A 994 -7.81 39.16 -8.61
CA GLY A 994 -6.47 38.55 -8.69
C GLY A 994 -6.45 37.11 -9.22
N SER A 995 -7.58 36.58 -9.69
CA SER A 995 -7.68 35.18 -10.14
C SER A 995 -6.92 34.87 -11.44
N GLN A 996 -6.65 35.88 -12.27
CA GLN A 996 -5.90 35.76 -13.52
C GLN A 996 -4.39 35.95 -13.32
N ASN A 997 -3.97 36.44 -12.15
CA ASN A 997 -2.56 36.72 -11.80
C ASN A 997 -1.87 37.65 -12.82
N TYR A 998 -2.56 38.70 -13.27
CA TYR A 998 -1.95 39.70 -14.15
C TYR A 998 -0.94 40.58 -13.41
N ASP A 999 0.13 40.98 -14.12
CA ASP A 999 1.01 42.07 -13.69
C ASP A 999 0.37 43.42 -14.03
N GLY A 1000 0.36 44.37 -13.09
CA GLY A 1000 -0.32 45.64 -13.34
C GLY A 1000 -0.28 46.62 -12.16
N LEU A 1001 -1.33 47.44 -12.07
CA LEU A 1001 -1.54 48.38 -10.98
C LEU A 1001 -2.24 47.63 -9.84
N TYR A 1002 -1.47 46.95 -8.98
CA TYR A 1002 -2.06 46.28 -7.82
C TYR A 1002 -2.63 47.31 -6.85
N THR A 1003 -3.85 47.10 -6.36
CA THR A 1003 -4.44 47.98 -5.34
C THR A 1003 -3.81 47.79 -3.95
N ASN A 1004 -3.10 46.68 -3.74
CA ASN A 1004 -2.34 46.37 -2.54
C ASN A 1004 -1.01 45.66 -2.86
N GLY A 1005 0.04 45.90 -2.09
CA GLY A 1005 1.29 45.11 -2.18
C GLY A 1005 1.12 43.68 -1.63
N LYS A 1006 0.34 43.54 -0.55
CA LYS A 1006 -0.13 42.26 0.01
C LYS A 1006 -1.34 42.50 0.90
N ALA A 1007 -2.20 41.49 1.05
CA ALA A 1007 -3.10 41.37 2.20
C ALA A 1007 -2.86 40.03 2.88
N VAL A 1008 -2.88 40.00 4.22
CA VAL A 1008 -2.58 38.82 5.03
C VAL A 1008 -3.66 38.64 6.08
N LEU A 1009 -4.30 37.47 6.11
CA LEU A 1009 -5.15 37.03 7.21
C LEU A 1009 -4.26 36.41 8.29
N ASN A 1010 -4.38 36.88 9.53
CA ASN A 1010 -3.84 36.23 10.73
C ASN A 1010 -5.02 35.60 11.50
N PRO A 1011 -5.30 34.29 11.33
CA PRO A 1011 -6.50 33.66 11.88
C PRO A 1011 -6.33 33.20 13.34
N ILE A 1012 -7.38 33.31 14.14
CA ILE A 1012 -7.52 32.67 15.46
C ILE A 1012 -8.62 31.59 15.40
N ASP A 1013 -8.34 30.39 15.91
CA ASP A 1013 -9.30 29.29 16.00
C ASP A 1013 -10.30 29.46 17.16
N SER A 1014 -11.37 28.65 17.17
CA SER A 1014 -12.41 28.66 18.22
C SER A 1014 -11.97 28.16 19.60
N LYS A 1015 -10.66 27.93 19.79
CA LYS A 1015 -9.99 27.59 21.05
C LYS A 1015 -9.00 28.69 21.49
N GLY A 1016 -8.92 29.80 20.75
CA GLY A 1016 -8.02 30.93 21.01
C GLY A 1016 -6.57 30.72 20.55
N GLN A 1017 -6.32 29.77 19.65
CA GLN A 1017 -4.99 29.48 19.11
C GLN A 1017 -4.78 30.20 17.77
N ALA A 1018 -3.60 30.77 17.55
CA ALA A 1018 -3.26 31.38 16.27
C ALA A 1018 -2.91 30.32 15.21
N GLY A 1019 -3.52 30.42 14.03
CA GLY A 1019 -3.17 29.64 12.86
C GLY A 1019 -1.97 30.23 12.09
N ALA A 1020 -1.67 29.65 10.93
CA ALA A 1020 -0.68 30.22 10.01
C ALA A 1020 -1.24 31.48 9.32
N PRO A 1021 -0.42 32.52 9.06
CA PRO A 1021 -0.84 33.65 8.23
C PRO A 1021 -1.03 33.23 6.77
N GLU A 1022 -2.09 33.72 6.12
CA GLU A 1022 -2.44 33.37 4.73
C GLU A 1022 -2.62 34.62 3.86
N GLU A 1023 -1.97 34.70 2.70
CA GLU A 1023 -2.15 35.84 1.78
C GLU A 1023 -3.49 35.78 1.01
N PHE A 1024 -4.08 36.94 0.75
CA PHE A 1024 -5.17 37.09 -0.23
C PHE A 1024 -4.61 37.23 -1.65
N ALA A 1025 -5.41 36.85 -2.65
CA ALA A 1025 -5.16 37.22 -4.04
C ALA A 1025 -5.11 38.75 -4.22
N LYS A 1026 -4.40 39.22 -5.24
CA LYS A 1026 -4.04 40.64 -5.43
C LYS A 1026 -4.73 41.21 -6.69
N PRO A 1027 -5.83 41.98 -6.54
CA PRO A 1027 -6.51 42.58 -7.68
C PRO A 1027 -5.63 43.61 -8.40
N THR A 1028 -5.74 43.69 -9.72
CA THR A 1028 -5.11 44.73 -10.54
C THR A 1028 -6.16 45.62 -11.20
N VAL A 1029 -5.85 46.90 -11.32
CA VAL A 1029 -6.73 47.86 -12.02
C VAL A 1029 -6.03 48.46 -13.25
N SER A 1030 -6.81 49.19 -14.05
CA SER A 1030 -6.35 49.81 -15.29
C SER A 1030 -7.02 51.16 -15.56
N TYR A 1031 -6.35 52.03 -16.31
CA TYR A 1031 -6.91 53.28 -16.82
C TYR A 1031 -6.36 53.61 -18.21
N THR A 1032 -7.11 54.41 -18.96
CA THR A 1032 -6.69 54.93 -20.27
C THR A 1032 -6.56 56.45 -20.19
N VAL A 1033 -5.43 56.97 -20.68
CA VAL A 1033 -5.23 58.41 -20.89
C VAL A 1033 -5.46 58.68 -22.38
N PRO A 1034 -6.46 59.48 -22.75
CA PRO A 1034 -6.67 59.85 -24.15
C PRO A 1034 -5.55 60.79 -24.63
N ALA A 1035 -5.33 60.80 -25.94
CA ALA A 1035 -4.52 61.83 -26.59
C ALA A 1035 -5.37 63.06 -26.92
N SER A 1036 -4.77 64.24 -26.76
CA SER A 1036 -5.35 65.51 -27.14
C SER A 1036 -5.04 65.82 -28.61
N ILE A 1037 -6.07 66.14 -29.38
CA ILE A 1037 -6.00 66.52 -30.78
C ILE A 1037 -6.49 67.95 -30.89
N ILE A 1038 -5.61 68.86 -31.30
CA ILE A 1038 -5.90 70.30 -31.38
C ILE A 1038 -5.73 70.78 -32.83
N TYR A 1039 -6.75 71.42 -33.39
CA TYR A 1039 -6.66 72.13 -34.67
C TYR A 1039 -6.55 73.64 -34.42
N THR A 1040 -5.50 74.26 -34.96
CA THR A 1040 -5.17 75.69 -34.75
C THR A 1040 -4.95 76.40 -36.09
N ASP A 1041 -5.23 77.70 -36.17
CA ASP A 1041 -5.18 78.45 -37.43
C ASP A 1041 -3.77 78.75 -37.97
N GLY A 1042 -2.73 78.64 -37.14
CA GLY A 1042 -1.35 78.90 -37.54
C GLY A 1042 -1.01 80.36 -37.82
N VAL A 1043 -1.74 81.32 -37.24
CA VAL A 1043 -1.51 82.75 -37.48
C VAL A 1043 -1.10 83.48 -36.20
N GLU A 1044 0.07 84.12 -36.23
CA GLU A 1044 0.52 84.94 -35.11
C GLU A 1044 -0.22 86.28 -35.05
N ASN A 1045 -0.89 86.56 -33.94
CA ASN A 1045 -1.57 87.82 -33.60
C ASN A 1045 -2.87 88.14 -34.39
N GLU A 1046 -3.47 87.17 -35.08
CA GLU A 1046 -4.78 87.27 -35.74
C GLU A 1046 -5.51 85.93 -35.59
N GLU A 1047 -6.70 85.91 -34.98
CA GLU A 1047 -7.53 84.70 -34.89
C GLU A 1047 -8.41 84.57 -36.14
N VAL A 1048 -8.16 83.54 -36.94
CA VAL A 1048 -8.91 83.20 -38.16
C VAL A 1048 -10.08 82.26 -37.83
N PHE A 1049 -9.87 81.33 -36.90
CA PHE A 1049 -10.90 80.48 -36.32
C PHE A 1049 -10.47 79.99 -34.92
N ALA A 1050 -11.44 79.82 -34.02
CA ALA A 1050 -11.19 79.30 -32.69
C ALA A 1050 -10.68 77.85 -32.70
N ASP A 1051 -9.69 77.54 -31.85
CA ASP A 1051 -9.12 76.19 -31.69
C ASP A 1051 -10.21 75.11 -31.50
N GLN A 1052 -10.16 74.04 -32.30
CA GLN A 1052 -10.98 72.85 -32.07
C GLN A 1052 -10.17 71.80 -31.32
N LYS A 1053 -10.69 71.35 -30.16
CA LYS A 1053 -9.99 70.45 -29.23
C LYS A 1053 -10.82 69.18 -29.03
N TYR A 1054 -10.19 68.05 -29.26
CA TYR A 1054 -10.77 66.72 -29.13
C TYR A 1054 -9.88 65.83 -28.25
N GLU A 1055 -10.48 64.80 -27.66
CA GLU A 1055 -9.79 63.72 -26.97
C GLU A 1055 -10.17 62.38 -27.60
N ALA A 1056 -9.18 61.51 -27.81
CA ALA A 1056 -9.40 60.16 -28.33
C ALA A 1056 -8.33 59.18 -27.85
N GLU A 1057 -8.69 57.91 -27.67
CA GLU A 1057 -7.75 56.85 -27.28
C GLU A 1057 -6.77 56.52 -28.43
N LEU A 1058 -5.62 55.95 -28.09
CA LEU A 1058 -4.63 55.56 -29.10
C LEU A 1058 -5.17 54.45 -30.01
N GLY A 1059 -4.99 54.61 -31.32
CA GLY A 1059 -5.53 53.73 -32.36
C GLY A 1059 -6.96 54.05 -32.80
N GLN A 1060 -7.70 54.91 -32.10
CA GLN A 1060 -8.99 55.41 -32.58
C GLN A 1060 -8.79 56.29 -33.83
N LYS A 1061 -9.85 56.42 -34.65
CA LYS A 1061 -9.83 57.30 -35.82
C LYS A 1061 -9.68 58.76 -35.38
N THR A 1062 -8.78 59.51 -36.03
CA THR A 1062 -8.56 60.93 -35.72
C THR A 1062 -9.85 61.74 -35.97
N PRO A 1063 -10.32 62.52 -34.98
CA PRO A 1063 -11.43 63.45 -35.16
C PRO A 1063 -11.10 64.45 -36.28
N ALA A 1064 -12.02 64.65 -37.21
CA ALA A 1064 -11.85 65.59 -38.31
C ALA A 1064 -12.29 67.00 -37.88
N PHE A 1065 -11.57 68.02 -38.35
CA PHE A 1065 -11.95 69.43 -38.17
C PHE A 1065 -13.38 69.69 -38.68
N GLU A 1066 -14.20 70.34 -37.86
CA GLU A 1066 -15.57 70.70 -38.18
C GLU A 1066 -15.65 72.06 -38.88
N GLY A 1067 -15.85 72.04 -40.19
CA GLY A 1067 -16.06 73.23 -41.02
C GLY A 1067 -15.16 73.25 -42.26
N MET A 1068 -14.90 74.45 -42.78
CA MET A 1068 -13.89 74.70 -43.82
C MET A 1068 -12.96 75.83 -43.37
N PRO A 1069 -11.64 75.63 -43.27
CA PRO A 1069 -10.71 76.72 -42.98
C PRO A 1069 -10.70 77.77 -44.10
N THR A 1070 -11.08 79.00 -43.77
CA THR A 1070 -11.11 80.14 -44.69
C THR A 1070 -10.42 81.37 -44.08
N ARG A 1071 -9.54 82.02 -44.83
CA ARG A 1071 -8.90 83.30 -44.47
C ARG A 1071 -8.92 84.24 -45.67
N ASP A 1072 -9.30 85.49 -45.46
CA ASP A 1072 -9.39 86.46 -46.56
C ASP A 1072 -8.02 86.78 -47.16
N GLY A 1073 -7.95 86.83 -48.49
CA GLY A 1073 -6.67 86.96 -49.22
C GLY A 1073 -5.79 85.70 -49.24
N TYR A 1074 -6.16 84.60 -48.58
CA TYR A 1074 -5.38 83.35 -48.55
C TYR A 1074 -6.18 82.11 -48.98
N THR A 1075 -5.47 81.05 -49.34
CA THR A 1075 -5.97 79.71 -49.68
C THR A 1075 -5.40 78.70 -48.69
N PHE A 1076 -6.27 77.90 -48.06
CA PHE A 1076 -5.87 76.80 -47.20
C PHE A 1076 -5.17 75.69 -48.01
N LYS A 1077 -4.06 75.16 -47.51
CA LYS A 1077 -3.22 74.15 -48.18
C LYS A 1077 -3.21 72.79 -47.50
N GLY A 1078 -3.82 72.68 -46.32
CA GLY A 1078 -3.80 71.49 -45.47
C GLY A 1078 -3.27 71.81 -44.07
N TRP A 1079 -3.09 70.75 -43.29
CA TRP A 1079 -2.57 70.81 -41.93
C TRP A 1079 -1.09 70.43 -41.89
N SER A 1080 -0.35 71.01 -40.94
CA SER A 1080 1.01 70.63 -40.57
C SER A 1080 1.04 70.21 -39.09
N PRO A 1081 1.40 68.96 -38.75
CA PRO A 1081 1.63 67.83 -39.66
C PRO A 1081 0.34 67.45 -40.43
N SER A 1082 0.47 66.60 -41.45
CA SER A 1082 -0.70 66.06 -42.15
C SER A 1082 -1.54 65.19 -41.20
N VAL A 1083 -2.87 65.37 -41.22
CA VAL A 1083 -3.80 64.61 -40.36
C VAL A 1083 -3.64 63.11 -40.57
N ALA A 1084 -3.24 62.40 -39.52
CA ALA A 1084 -3.12 60.94 -39.51
C ALA A 1084 -4.52 60.29 -39.51
N GLU A 1085 -4.65 59.08 -40.07
CA GLU A 1085 -5.95 58.37 -40.08
C GLU A 1085 -6.38 57.94 -38.67
N THR A 1086 -5.42 57.55 -37.83
CA THR A 1086 -5.63 57.18 -36.42
C THR A 1086 -4.73 57.99 -35.50
N VAL A 1087 -5.15 58.11 -34.23
CA VAL A 1087 -4.46 58.88 -33.21
C VAL A 1087 -3.34 58.06 -32.59
N THR A 1088 -2.11 58.55 -32.67
CA THR A 1088 -0.91 57.85 -32.17
C THR A 1088 -0.26 58.52 -30.97
N GLU A 1089 -0.50 59.82 -30.76
CA GLU A 1089 0.02 60.63 -29.66
C GLU A 1089 -0.75 61.96 -29.56
N ASN A 1090 -0.40 62.81 -28.58
CA ASN A 1090 -0.88 64.19 -28.53
C ASN A 1090 -0.41 64.96 -29.78
N VAL A 1091 -1.33 65.57 -30.53
CA VAL A 1091 -1.01 66.23 -31.80
C VAL A 1091 -1.72 67.56 -31.97
N GLN A 1092 -0.95 68.59 -32.34
CA GLN A 1092 -1.47 69.87 -32.80
C GLN A 1092 -1.35 69.95 -34.31
N TYR A 1093 -2.47 70.07 -34.99
CA TYR A 1093 -2.59 70.30 -36.42
C TYR A 1093 -2.73 71.80 -36.69
N THR A 1094 -1.73 72.37 -37.36
CA THR A 1094 -1.66 73.82 -37.65
C THR A 1094 -2.02 74.08 -39.10
N ALA A 1095 -2.95 75.00 -39.36
CA ALA A 1095 -3.41 75.31 -40.71
C ALA A 1095 -2.33 76.02 -41.54
N VAL A 1096 -2.13 75.56 -42.78
CA VAL A 1096 -1.15 76.12 -43.71
C VAL A 1096 -1.84 76.99 -44.75
N TRP A 1097 -1.35 78.21 -44.96
CA TRP A 1097 -1.95 79.22 -45.84
C TRP A 1097 -1.00 79.67 -46.95
N GLU A 1098 -1.53 79.88 -48.16
CA GLU A 1098 -0.83 80.50 -49.28
C GLU A 1098 -1.60 81.77 -49.72
N LYS A 1099 -0.91 82.89 -49.97
CA LYS A 1099 -1.58 84.13 -50.38
C LYS A 1099 -2.14 84.01 -51.80
N LYS A 1100 -3.40 84.38 -51.99
CA LYS A 1100 -4.06 84.44 -53.31
C LYS A 1100 -3.40 85.53 -54.17
N ALA A 1101 -3.14 85.22 -55.43
CA ALA A 1101 -2.68 86.20 -56.40
C ALA A 1101 -3.84 87.08 -56.87
N GLU A 1102 -3.64 88.39 -56.89
CA GLU A 1102 -4.62 89.36 -57.41
C GLU A 1102 -4.68 89.31 -58.94
N ASN A 1103 -5.89 89.30 -59.50
CA ASN A 1103 -6.14 89.56 -60.92
C ASN A 1103 -7.57 90.12 -61.10
N SER A 1104 -7.76 90.90 -62.17
CA SER A 1104 -8.82 91.91 -62.26
C SER A 1104 -10.24 91.39 -62.56
N GLU A 1105 -11.21 92.28 -62.32
CA GLU A 1105 -12.66 92.09 -62.49
C GLU A 1105 -13.10 91.78 -63.93
N VAL A 1106 -14.30 91.18 -64.09
CA VAL A 1106 -15.48 91.82 -64.72
C VAL A 1106 -16.72 90.89 -64.62
N ASN A 1107 -17.89 91.51 -64.42
CA ASN A 1107 -19.25 90.92 -64.25
C ASN A 1107 -20.11 91.32 -65.51
N PRO A 1108 -21.47 91.28 -65.61
CA PRO A 1108 -22.53 90.61 -64.83
C PRO A 1108 -23.74 89.96 -65.62
N THR A 1109 -24.38 88.91 -65.07
CA THR A 1109 -25.82 88.48 -65.21
C THR A 1109 -26.53 88.38 -66.61
N PRO A 1110 -27.85 88.11 -66.75
CA PRO A 1110 -28.85 87.31 -65.97
C PRO A 1110 -29.68 86.30 -66.83
N THR A 1111 -30.72 85.65 -66.25
CA THR A 1111 -32.15 85.58 -66.75
C THR A 1111 -32.87 84.20 -66.69
N ASP A 1112 -34.01 84.17 -66.00
CA ASP A 1112 -35.27 83.37 -66.07
C ASP A 1112 -35.36 81.88 -66.53
N ALA A 1113 -35.73 81.03 -65.56
CA ALA A 1113 -37.02 80.29 -65.40
C ALA A 1113 -37.66 79.34 -66.45
N VAL A 1114 -38.55 78.46 -65.92
CA VAL A 1114 -39.68 77.70 -66.53
C VAL A 1114 -39.48 76.18 -66.83
N LYS A 1115 -40.59 75.44 -66.64
CA LYS A 1115 -40.84 73.96 -66.71
C LYS A 1115 -41.51 73.58 -68.07
N PRO A 1116 -41.91 72.31 -68.36
CA PRO A 1116 -41.43 70.96 -67.96
C PRO A 1116 -41.29 70.01 -69.19
N VAL A 1117 -41.09 68.68 -68.99
CA VAL A 1117 -41.78 67.53 -69.66
C VAL A 1117 -41.20 66.18 -69.15
N SER A 1118 -41.94 65.07 -69.32
CA SER A 1118 -41.67 63.68 -68.86
C SER A 1118 -41.25 62.77 -70.06
N PRO A 1119 -40.89 61.46 -69.96
CA PRO A 1119 -40.95 60.53 -68.80
C PRO A 1119 -39.81 59.45 -68.62
N THR A 1120 -39.72 58.86 -67.41
CA THR A 1120 -39.60 57.38 -67.07
C THR A 1120 -38.51 56.46 -67.71
N PRO A 1121 -37.91 55.42 -67.03
CA PRO A 1121 -38.07 54.88 -65.65
C PRO A 1121 -36.77 54.61 -64.80
N THR A 1122 -36.99 54.21 -63.54
CA THR A 1122 -36.20 53.22 -62.71
C THR A 1122 -35.37 53.69 -61.50
N VAL A 1123 -36.04 53.74 -60.34
CA VAL A 1123 -35.63 53.25 -58.99
C VAL A 1123 -34.17 53.37 -58.49
N SER A 1124 -33.93 54.21 -57.46
CA SER A 1124 -33.59 53.80 -56.07
C SER A 1124 -33.48 55.03 -55.14
N GLY A 1125 -33.49 54.87 -53.80
CA GLY A 1125 -33.64 55.98 -52.83
C GLY A 1125 -32.90 55.86 -51.48
N LYS A 1126 -32.79 57.01 -50.79
CA LYS A 1126 -32.11 57.32 -49.50
C LYS A 1126 -33.15 58.07 -48.58
N PRO A 1127 -32.87 58.54 -47.33
CA PRO A 1127 -32.59 57.78 -46.10
C PRO A 1127 -33.26 58.33 -44.78
N VAL A 1128 -33.25 57.56 -43.65
CA VAL A 1128 -33.58 57.99 -42.24
C VAL A 1128 -34.97 58.69 -42.04
N PRO A 1129 -35.40 59.33 -40.89
CA PRO A 1129 -34.96 59.36 -39.47
C PRO A 1129 -36.03 58.92 -38.39
N PRO A 1130 -36.56 59.73 -37.41
CA PRO A 1130 -36.14 59.63 -35.98
C PRO A 1130 -37.22 59.56 -34.83
N THR A 1131 -36.78 59.10 -33.65
CA THR A 1131 -36.92 59.67 -32.26
C THR A 1131 -38.27 60.11 -31.60
N LYS A 1132 -38.52 59.55 -30.39
CA LYS A 1132 -39.19 60.07 -29.13
C LYS A 1132 -40.72 59.94 -28.82
N VAL A 1133 -40.96 59.53 -27.55
CA VAL A 1133 -41.97 59.99 -26.53
C VAL A 1133 -43.41 59.40 -26.45
N ALA A 1134 -43.86 59.23 -25.18
CA ALA A 1134 -45.24 59.11 -24.62
C ALA A 1134 -45.97 57.74 -24.47
N VAL A 1135 -45.82 57.18 -23.26
CA VAL A 1135 -46.80 56.50 -22.36
C VAL A 1135 -48.25 57.05 -22.54
N PRO A 1136 -49.36 56.25 -22.55
CA PRO A 1136 -49.78 55.42 -21.39
C PRO A 1136 -50.51 54.06 -21.61
N VAL A 1137 -50.40 53.21 -20.55
CA VAL A 1137 -51.44 52.40 -19.84
C VAL A 1137 -52.74 52.06 -20.62
N THR A 1138 -53.23 50.81 -20.74
CA THR A 1138 -53.72 49.94 -19.62
C THR A 1138 -53.99 48.45 -20.04
N THR A 1139 -53.77 47.49 -19.11
CA THR A 1139 -54.50 46.18 -18.88
C THR A 1139 -54.62 45.03 -19.93
N VAL A 1140 -54.19 43.81 -19.52
CA VAL A 1140 -54.61 42.39 -19.85
C VAL A 1140 -55.00 42.00 -21.31
N SER A 1141 -54.52 40.89 -21.92
CA SER A 1141 -54.58 39.49 -21.39
C SER A 1141 -53.92 38.43 -22.32
N SER A 1142 -53.23 37.43 -21.73
CA SER A 1142 -53.11 36.02 -22.19
C SER A 1142 -52.35 35.65 -23.51
N ALA A 1143 -52.21 34.32 -23.74
CA ALA A 1143 -51.76 33.63 -24.97
C ALA A 1143 -50.24 33.52 -25.31
N LYS A 1144 -49.58 32.59 -24.61
CA LYS A 1144 -48.30 31.91 -24.89
C LYS A 1144 -48.15 31.36 -26.33
N ALA A 1145 -47.05 31.68 -27.02
CA ALA A 1145 -46.61 31.02 -28.27
C ALA A 1145 -45.07 31.00 -28.43
N THR A 1146 -44.53 30.15 -29.30
CA THR A 1146 -43.11 29.72 -29.35
C THR A 1146 -42.17 30.54 -30.25
N ARG A 1147 -40.88 30.54 -29.91
CA ARG A 1147 -39.75 30.94 -30.76
C ARG A 1147 -39.52 29.97 -31.93
N THR A 1148 -38.98 30.49 -33.03
CA THR A 1148 -37.97 29.82 -33.87
C THR A 1148 -36.79 30.78 -34.10
N ALA A 1149 -35.64 30.26 -34.53
CA ALA A 1149 -34.40 31.04 -34.71
C ALA A 1149 -33.60 30.54 -35.92
N PRO A 1150 -32.77 31.40 -36.55
CA PRO A 1150 -31.70 30.99 -37.46
C PRO A 1150 -30.37 30.72 -36.71
N LYS A 1151 -29.43 30.06 -37.38
CA LYS A 1151 -28.15 29.57 -36.81
C LYS A 1151 -26.95 30.42 -37.19
N THR A 1152 -25.85 30.26 -36.44
CA THR A 1152 -24.47 30.32 -36.93
C THR A 1152 -23.74 29.00 -36.58
N GLY A 1153 -22.62 28.75 -37.26
CA GLY A 1153 -21.69 27.62 -37.11
C GLY A 1153 -20.50 27.85 -38.06
N ASP A 1154 -19.36 27.18 -37.96
CA ASP A 1154 -18.91 26.14 -37.01
C ASP A 1154 -17.38 26.19 -36.86
N THR A 1155 -16.85 25.70 -35.74
CA THR A 1155 -15.49 25.14 -35.67
C THR A 1155 -15.54 23.82 -34.91
N ASN A 1156 -15.12 22.72 -35.56
CA ASN A 1156 -15.48 21.36 -35.15
C ASN A 1156 -14.65 20.83 -33.97
N ASN A 1157 -15.33 20.41 -32.90
CA ASN A 1157 -14.70 19.80 -31.72
C ASN A 1157 -14.97 18.28 -31.66
N LEU A 1158 -14.35 17.54 -32.61
CA LEU A 1158 -14.64 16.12 -32.88
C LEU A 1158 -14.36 15.18 -31.69
N VAL A 1159 -13.38 15.51 -30.84
CA VAL A 1159 -13.02 14.73 -29.65
C VAL A 1159 -14.14 14.76 -28.60
N LEU A 1160 -14.77 15.92 -28.39
CA LEU A 1160 -15.88 16.08 -27.43
C LEU A 1160 -17.07 15.19 -27.80
N TRP A 1161 -17.41 15.12 -29.10
CA TRP A 1161 -18.47 14.26 -29.61
C TRP A 1161 -18.16 12.77 -29.44
N LEU A 1162 -16.90 12.36 -29.63
CA LEU A 1162 -16.45 10.98 -29.40
C LEU A 1162 -16.58 10.57 -27.92
N ILE A 1163 -16.17 11.44 -26.99
CA ILE A 1163 -16.32 11.22 -25.55
C ILE A 1163 -17.79 11.11 -25.14
N LEU A 1164 -18.66 11.99 -25.66
CA LEU A 1164 -20.10 11.94 -25.42
C LEU A 1164 -20.75 10.65 -25.96
N LEU A 1165 -20.29 10.14 -27.11
CA LEU A 1165 -20.77 8.89 -27.70
C LEU A 1165 -20.39 7.67 -26.85
N ILE A 1166 -19.17 7.66 -26.30
CA ILE A 1166 -18.70 6.62 -25.37
C ILE A 1166 -19.49 6.66 -24.06
N ALA A 1167 -19.71 7.85 -23.48
CA ALA A 1167 -20.51 8.02 -22.27
C ALA A 1167 -21.96 7.57 -22.45
N ALA A 1168 -22.58 7.87 -23.59
CA ALA A 1168 -23.93 7.42 -23.94
C ALA A 1168 -24.01 5.88 -24.06
N ALA A 1169 -23.02 5.24 -24.69
CA ALA A 1169 -22.95 3.79 -24.82
C ALA A 1169 -22.81 3.08 -23.45
N ALA A 1170 -22.05 3.66 -22.52
CA ALA A 1170 -21.94 3.16 -21.15
C ALA A 1170 -23.26 3.28 -20.38
N GLY A 1171 -23.93 4.44 -20.46
CA GLY A 1171 -25.21 4.68 -19.79
C GLY A 1171 -26.34 3.75 -20.25
N ILE A 1172 -26.47 3.51 -21.56
CA ILE A 1172 -27.45 2.57 -22.13
C ILE A 1172 -27.17 1.14 -21.64
N SER A 1173 -25.89 0.76 -21.56
CA SER A 1173 -25.48 -0.57 -21.07
C SER A 1173 -25.88 -0.81 -19.61
N GLY A 1174 -25.68 0.19 -18.73
CA GLY A 1174 -26.10 0.13 -17.33
C GLY A 1174 -27.62 -0.06 -17.15
N ILE A 1175 -28.43 0.65 -17.93
CA ILE A 1175 -29.90 0.57 -17.90
C ILE A 1175 -30.38 -0.85 -18.27
N VAL A 1176 -29.75 -1.49 -19.27
CA VAL A 1176 -30.11 -2.87 -19.68
C VAL A 1176 -29.75 -3.90 -18.60
N VAL A 1177 -28.64 -3.73 -17.88
CA VAL A 1177 -28.25 -4.60 -16.76
C VAL A 1177 -29.21 -4.43 -15.57
N TYR A 1178 -29.54 -3.19 -15.20
CA TYR A 1178 -30.50 -2.89 -14.12
C TYR A 1178 -31.90 -3.45 -14.43
N GLY A 1179 -32.36 -3.28 -15.68
CA GLY A 1179 -33.64 -3.81 -16.16
C GLY A 1179 -33.73 -5.35 -16.16
N ARG A 1180 -32.60 -6.06 -16.33
CA ARG A 1180 -32.55 -7.53 -16.22
C ARG A 1180 -32.57 -8.03 -14.78
N LYS A 1181 -31.83 -7.39 -13.85
CA LYS A 1181 -31.82 -7.81 -12.43
C LYS A 1181 -33.22 -7.79 -11.81
N ARG A 1182 -34.06 -6.80 -12.14
CA ARG A 1182 -35.43 -6.65 -11.60
C ARG A 1182 -36.46 -7.68 -12.10
N LYS A 1183 -36.06 -8.64 -12.95
CA LYS A 1183 -36.93 -9.76 -13.42
C LYS A 1183 -36.66 -11.11 -12.74
N HIS A 1184 -35.66 -11.21 -11.85
CA HIS A 1184 -35.37 -12.44 -11.08
C HIS A 1184 -35.72 -12.37 -9.59
N THR A 1185 -36.42 -11.31 -9.17
CA THR A 1185 -36.98 -11.17 -7.80
C THR A 1185 -38.48 -10.92 -7.87
N ARG A 1186 -39.19 -11.86 -8.51
CA ARG A 1186 -40.66 -11.97 -8.49
C ARG A 1186 -41.10 -13.40 -8.75
#